data_AF-A0A136M7N7-F1
#
_entry.id   AF-A0A136M7N7-F1
#
_cell.length_a   1.000
_cell.length_b   1.000
_cell.length_c   1.000
_cell.angle_alpha   90.00
_cell.angle_beta   90.00
_cell.angle_gamma   90.00
#
_symmetry.space_group_name_H-M   'P 1'
#
loop_
_entity.id
_entity.type
_entity.pdbx_description
1 polymer ?
#
loop_
_entity_poly.entity_id
_entity_poly.type
_entity_poly.pdbx_seq_one_letter_code
_entity_poly.pdbx_strand_id
1 'polypeptide(L)'
;MMKPFIIDVHTHIGRTSGFRAHYATVDDFVRMMDVTRTQVSLFVVMPLLCRQFDAGYRDLFDAVNQYPDRLGAYTVFDPNWPDVTLSLIQRYQSESGIVGIKIHPAIHGVAPEDPRYSDLWAYADENQLVVLTHSWSPDPAKPAQDLSTPDRFAPILSKHRNMKLILGHAGGREVGKRMAIDLMRSYSNCWVDISGDSFSLGQIERIAAEAGIERILYGTDSNWIEPRYHLGHVLKSRLPIEDRFRIFPQQCHRSLWRSPAMLEHLKQRRPAAAVLGTYLALYDKAFPDYRNEVSRIAGNAIQPLRSDIDITQIGIATNSGEVAAFLDNAGKDRVDAVILMSLGYTNSLSVAQPLIESDLPLIFFNTQVLRTVTSQFNDQDLLYNHGMQGVQDIAAVLVRAGRRFEMVTGLPDQPEIIEELRFRISVQCAASQIRQSHVALMGEAMPGMGDSVFDEKQYEKVFGTGIHHLPPKLLAEACRKANDTEIESIRHKDLELFDIDPSMTLSDHLRSIRQEIALRSVVNEHRLSGLTLSFDTIATYPGIETIPFYAINKLMAEGMAYGGEGDLFVTASGVIAHYLAGDVTFTEMYTMDFDNNCVLNSHMAECNWKMARKDRKPALVRRQFSLAESEPFLFFHFALEPGPVTLFDLTMTSEAQFHFITFQCEVDDLPACEGLDRPNFRLRFRRDLRQVLNEYSLLGGGHHLNLVYGGHTNGFKALAEIFNCKFTSIEA
;
A
#
# COMPACT_ATOMS: atom_id res chain seq x y z
N MET A 1 -27.09 22.88 -18.98
CA MET A 1 -26.18 23.54 -18.01
C MET A 1 -25.56 22.47 -17.14
N MET A 2 -24.23 22.41 -17.11
CA MET A 2 -23.47 21.53 -16.22
C MET A 2 -23.74 21.93 -14.76
N LYS A 3 -24.12 20.99 -13.90
CA LYS A 3 -24.23 21.25 -12.46
C LYS A 3 -22.83 21.18 -11.86
N PRO A 4 -22.40 22.16 -11.05
CA PRO A 4 -21.10 22.08 -10.38
C PRO A 4 -21.06 20.91 -9.41
N PHE A 5 -19.95 20.18 -9.41
CA PHE A 5 -19.62 19.23 -8.35
C PHE A 5 -18.81 19.99 -7.29
N ILE A 6 -19.36 20.12 -6.08
CA ILE A 6 -18.80 20.94 -5.00
C ILE A 6 -18.08 20.02 -4.01
N ILE A 7 -16.78 20.26 -3.84
CA ILE A 7 -15.97 19.73 -2.75
C ILE A 7 -15.66 20.88 -1.79
N ASP A 8 -16.06 20.73 -0.54
CA ASP A 8 -15.69 21.66 0.53
C ASP A 8 -14.42 21.15 1.22
N VAL A 9 -13.29 21.81 1.00
CA VAL A 9 -11.97 21.28 1.39
C VAL A 9 -11.62 21.52 2.86
N HIS A 10 -12.42 22.31 3.57
CA HIS A 10 -12.09 22.74 4.93
C HIS A 10 -13.36 22.86 5.77
N THR A 11 -13.61 21.83 6.57
CA THR A 11 -14.75 21.75 7.48
C THR A 11 -14.36 21.06 8.79
N HIS A 12 -15.24 21.15 9.79
CA HIS A 12 -15.06 20.52 11.09
C HIS A 12 -16.29 19.66 11.44
N ILE A 13 -16.09 18.53 12.11
CA ILE A 13 -17.19 17.71 12.65
C ILE A 13 -16.99 17.50 14.15
N GLY A 14 -18.10 17.48 14.91
CA GLY A 14 -18.09 17.21 16.34
C GLY A 14 -18.19 18.45 17.22
N ARG A 15 -18.30 18.23 18.53
CA ARG A 15 -18.52 19.31 19.51
C ARG A 15 -17.18 19.89 20.00
N THR A 16 -17.19 21.18 20.31
CA THR A 16 -16.09 21.89 20.99
C THR A 16 -16.65 22.75 22.12
N SER A 17 -15.85 22.99 23.16
CA SER A 17 -16.24 23.81 24.32
C SER A 17 -16.23 25.31 24.02
N GLY A 18 -15.60 25.74 22.92
CA GLY A 18 -15.43 27.17 22.58
C GLY A 18 -16.54 27.79 21.73
N PHE A 19 -17.34 26.99 21.03
CA PHE A 19 -18.33 27.47 20.05
C PHE A 19 -19.56 26.56 20.00
N ARG A 20 -20.73 27.13 19.68
CA ARG A 20 -21.98 26.37 19.56
C ARG A 20 -22.01 25.62 18.21
N ALA A 21 -21.76 24.32 18.24
CA ALA A 21 -21.90 23.43 17.09
C ALA A 21 -23.39 23.17 16.78
N HIS A 22 -23.89 23.71 15.67
CA HIS A 22 -25.28 23.50 15.21
C HIS A 22 -25.49 22.16 14.51
N TYR A 23 -24.43 21.58 13.96
CA TYR A 23 -24.42 20.26 13.30
C TYR A 23 -23.51 19.31 14.08
N ALA A 24 -24.01 18.88 15.25
CA ALA A 24 -23.19 18.18 16.24
C ALA A 24 -22.92 16.70 15.90
N THR A 25 -23.68 16.11 14.97
CA THR A 25 -23.54 14.72 14.52
C THR A 25 -23.16 14.66 13.04
N VAL A 26 -22.59 13.54 12.61
CA VAL A 26 -22.27 13.32 11.18
C VAL A 26 -23.52 13.38 10.30
N ASP A 27 -24.67 12.87 10.77
CA ASP A 27 -25.93 12.95 10.04
C ASP A 27 -26.46 14.38 9.91
N ASP A 28 -26.33 15.20 10.95
CA ASP A 28 -26.67 16.63 10.89
C ASP A 28 -25.78 17.35 9.87
N PHE A 29 -24.50 16.99 9.84
CA PHE A 29 -23.53 17.56 8.92
C PHE A 29 -23.82 17.19 7.47
N VAL A 30 -24.15 15.93 7.18
CA VAL A 30 -24.56 15.48 5.83
C VAL A 30 -25.86 16.16 5.41
N ARG A 31 -26.83 16.36 6.33
CA ARG A 31 -28.03 17.16 6.04
C ARG A 31 -27.70 18.59 5.64
N MET A 32 -26.74 19.22 6.30
CA MET A 32 -26.24 20.55 5.91
C MET A 32 -25.66 20.52 4.50
N MET A 33 -24.83 19.52 4.17
CA MET A 33 -24.26 19.35 2.84
C MET A 33 -25.35 19.24 1.77
N ASP A 34 -26.44 18.55 2.06
CA ASP A 34 -27.56 18.42 1.12
C ASP A 34 -28.28 19.76 0.88
N VAL A 35 -28.40 20.62 1.92
CA VAL A 35 -28.97 21.97 1.82
C VAL A 35 -28.11 22.87 0.93
N THR A 36 -26.78 22.80 1.06
CA THR A 36 -25.84 23.58 0.25
C THR A 36 -25.50 22.95 -1.09
N ARG A 37 -25.98 21.72 -1.33
CA ARG A 37 -25.64 20.87 -2.48
C ARG A 37 -24.15 20.60 -2.58
N THR A 38 -23.46 20.46 -1.45
CA THR A 38 -22.08 19.97 -1.37
C THR A 38 -22.06 18.45 -1.58
N GLN A 39 -21.30 17.99 -2.57
CA GLN A 39 -21.17 16.55 -2.85
C GLN A 39 -20.20 15.88 -1.90
N VAL A 40 -19.03 16.50 -1.67
CA VAL A 40 -18.00 15.96 -0.77
C VAL A 40 -17.54 17.04 0.19
N SER A 41 -17.34 16.67 1.46
CA SER A 41 -16.72 17.55 2.46
C SER A 41 -15.48 16.88 3.04
N LEU A 42 -14.39 17.64 3.11
CA LEU A 42 -13.15 17.25 3.74
C LEU A 42 -13.11 17.86 5.14
N PHE A 43 -13.07 17.02 6.16
CA PHE A 43 -13.28 17.42 7.54
C PHE A 43 -12.13 17.03 8.45
N VAL A 44 -11.98 17.78 9.53
CA VAL A 44 -11.23 17.35 10.71
C VAL A 44 -12.21 17.18 11.86
N VAL A 45 -12.09 16.10 12.62
CA VAL A 45 -12.90 15.94 13.83
C VAL A 45 -12.33 16.79 14.96
N MET A 46 -13.21 17.48 15.67
CA MET A 46 -12.81 18.36 16.78
C MET A 46 -12.02 17.67 17.89
N PRO A 47 -12.34 16.42 18.31
CA PRO A 47 -11.55 15.72 19.32
C PRO A 47 -10.07 15.58 18.97
N LEU A 48 -9.71 15.38 17.69
CA LEU A 48 -8.30 15.30 17.27
C LEU A 48 -7.55 16.63 17.48
N LEU A 49 -8.16 17.76 17.10
CA LEU A 49 -7.58 19.10 17.35
C LEU A 49 -7.52 19.45 18.84
N CYS A 50 -8.36 18.82 19.66
CA CYS A 50 -8.39 18.99 21.11
C CYS A 50 -7.65 17.89 21.88
N ARG A 51 -6.74 17.14 21.21
CA ARG A 51 -5.83 16.15 21.82
C ARG A 51 -6.52 14.93 22.43
N GLN A 52 -7.68 14.56 21.90
CA GLN A 52 -8.40 13.34 22.25
C GLN A 52 -8.25 12.33 21.11
N PHE A 53 -7.05 11.76 20.97
CA PHE A 53 -6.68 10.96 19.80
C PHE A 53 -7.53 9.69 19.62
N ASP A 54 -7.75 8.90 20.68
CA ASP A 54 -8.51 7.65 20.58
C ASP A 54 -9.98 7.87 20.21
N ALA A 55 -10.62 8.86 20.84
CA ALA A 55 -11.99 9.24 20.51
C ALA A 55 -12.06 9.87 19.12
N GLY A 56 -11.09 10.71 18.78
CA GLY A 56 -11.03 11.38 17.50
C GLY A 56 -10.87 10.42 16.32
N TYR A 57 -9.94 9.46 16.38
CA TYR A 57 -9.80 8.49 15.29
C TYR A 57 -11.02 7.58 15.16
N ARG A 58 -11.68 7.23 16.26
CA ARG A 58 -12.95 6.51 16.22
C ARG A 58 -14.04 7.31 15.51
N ASP A 59 -14.28 8.55 15.94
CA ASP A 59 -15.28 9.43 15.34
C ASP A 59 -14.99 9.71 13.86
N LEU A 60 -13.69 9.84 13.53
CA LEU A 60 -13.22 10.01 12.16
C LEU A 60 -13.60 8.80 11.31
N PHE A 61 -13.23 7.59 11.74
CA PHE A 61 -13.48 6.36 10.98
C PHE A 61 -14.97 6.02 10.91
N ASP A 62 -15.72 6.25 11.99
CA ASP A 62 -17.18 6.09 12.00
C ASP A 62 -17.82 6.98 10.91
N ALA A 63 -17.40 8.24 10.80
CA ALA A 63 -17.93 9.17 9.81
C ALA A 63 -17.58 8.79 8.36
N VAL A 64 -16.31 8.46 8.06
CA VAL A 64 -15.91 8.08 6.69
C VAL A 64 -16.49 6.73 6.28
N ASN A 65 -16.62 5.77 7.20
CA ASN A 65 -17.22 4.46 6.91
C ASN A 65 -18.72 4.54 6.71
N GLN A 66 -19.40 5.44 7.44
CA GLN A 66 -20.84 5.65 7.28
C GLN A 66 -21.18 6.35 5.95
N TYR A 67 -20.32 7.28 5.49
CA TYR A 67 -20.56 8.06 4.27
C TYR A 67 -19.32 8.14 3.34
N PRO A 68 -18.82 7.00 2.82
CA PRO A 68 -17.53 6.92 2.12
C PRO A 68 -17.46 7.73 0.81
N ASP A 69 -18.60 7.96 0.16
CA ASP A 69 -18.68 8.76 -1.08
C ASP A 69 -18.91 10.26 -0.83
N ARG A 70 -19.14 10.66 0.42
CA ARG A 70 -19.50 12.04 0.80
C ARG A 70 -18.45 12.69 1.70
N LEU A 71 -17.69 11.93 2.48
CA LEU A 71 -16.81 12.46 3.50
C LEU A 71 -15.38 11.97 3.31
N GLY A 72 -14.42 12.89 3.44
CA GLY A 72 -12.99 12.57 3.55
C GLY A 72 -12.39 13.28 4.76
N ALA A 73 -11.43 12.67 5.44
CA ALA A 73 -10.92 13.17 6.71
C ALA A 73 -9.45 13.57 6.65
N TYR A 74 -9.11 14.63 7.38
CA TYR A 74 -7.74 14.95 7.72
C TYR A 74 -7.35 14.29 9.04
N THR A 75 -6.20 13.64 9.07
CA THR A 75 -5.50 13.33 10.32
C THR A 75 -4.95 14.62 10.93
N VAL A 76 -4.54 14.61 12.20
CA VAL A 76 -4.01 15.80 12.88
C VAL A 76 -2.61 15.52 13.40
N PHE A 77 -1.69 16.43 13.10
CA PHE A 77 -0.36 16.45 13.72
C PHE A 77 -0.31 17.52 14.81
N ASP A 78 -0.02 17.12 16.05
CA ASP A 78 0.25 18.03 17.16
C ASP A 78 1.75 17.95 17.51
N PRO A 79 2.54 19.01 17.28
CA PRO A 79 3.98 19.03 17.54
C PRO A 79 4.36 18.90 19.02
N ASN A 80 3.40 18.94 19.95
CA ASN A 80 3.66 18.65 21.36
C ASN A 80 3.68 17.13 21.64
N TRP A 81 3.22 16.30 20.71
CA TRP A 81 3.34 14.83 20.72
C TRP A 81 3.76 14.33 19.32
N PRO A 82 4.96 14.70 18.85
CA PRO A 82 5.36 14.46 17.47
C PRO A 82 5.41 12.96 17.15
N ASP A 83 5.98 12.13 18.03
CA ASP A 83 6.10 10.68 17.81
C ASP A 83 4.72 9.98 17.76
N VAL A 84 3.82 10.36 18.67
CA VAL A 84 2.48 9.76 18.76
C VAL A 84 1.63 10.17 17.56
N THR A 85 1.61 11.45 17.23
CA THR A 85 0.76 11.93 16.14
C THR A 85 1.32 11.55 14.77
N LEU A 86 2.64 11.54 14.59
CA LEU A 86 3.25 11.05 13.34
C LEU A 86 3.02 9.55 13.14
N SER A 87 3.17 8.72 14.18
CA SER A 87 2.93 7.28 14.06
C SER A 87 1.46 6.97 13.73
N LEU A 88 0.51 7.71 14.31
CA LEU A 88 -0.91 7.58 13.95
C LEU A 88 -1.18 8.05 12.52
N ILE A 89 -0.55 9.14 12.08
CA ILE A 89 -0.63 9.59 10.68
C ILE A 89 -0.09 8.51 9.75
N GLN A 90 1.14 8.02 9.99
CA GLN A 90 1.76 6.97 9.18
C GLN A 90 0.92 5.69 9.14
N ARG A 91 0.29 5.33 10.26
CA ARG A 91 -0.60 4.17 10.35
C ARG A 91 -1.83 4.32 9.47
N TYR A 92 -2.46 5.48 9.46
CA TYR A 92 -3.77 5.67 8.84
C TYR A 92 -3.74 6.40 7.50
N GLN A 93 -2.61 6.96 7.07
CA GLN A 93 -2.54 7.80 5.87
C GLN A 93 -2.98 7.07 4.58
N SER A 94 -2.83 5.75 4.54
CA SER A 94 -3.26 4.88 3.43
C SER A 94 -4.70 4.37 3.54
N GLU A 95 -5.40 4.64 4.65
CA GLU A 95 -6.78 4.20 4.85
C GLU A 95 -7.75 4.91 3.93
N SER A 96 -8.79 4.19 3.49
CA SER A 96 -9.83 4.75 2.63
C SER A 96 -10.54 5.90 3.33
N GLY A 97 -10.63 7.05 2.65
CA GLY A 97 -11.26 8.26 3.19
C GLY A 97 -10.31 9.23 3.88
N ILE A 98 -9.02 8.89 4.08
CA ILE A 98 -8.03 9.86 4.56
C ILE A 98 -7.48 10.69 3.38
N VAL A 99 -7.52 12.02 3.51
CA VAL A 99 -7.21 12.93 2.39
C VAL A 99 -5.97 13.81 2.61
N GLY A 100 -5.42 13.80 3.81
CA GLY A 100 -4.23 14.58 4.14
C GLY A 100 -4.09 14.85 5.63
N ILE A 101 -3.27 15.83 5.96
CA ILE A 101 -2.93 16.16 7.35
C ILE A 101 -3.38 17.59 7.66
N LYS A 102 -3.98 17.80 8.83
CA LYS A 102 -4.33 19.11 9.38
C LYS A 102 -3.34 19.49 10.48
N ILE A 103 -2.87 20.73 10.42
CA ILE A 103 -2.12 21.35 11.52
C ILE A 103 -2.76 22.67 11.95
N HIS A 104 -2.50 23.07 13.19
CA HIS A 104 -3.01 24.32 13.73
C HIS A 104 -2.00 25.00 14.67
N PRO A 105 -0.98 25.71 14.15
CA PRO A 105 0.09 26.31 14.96
C PRO A 105 -0.41 27.17 16.12
N ALA A 106 -1.46 27.97 15.91
CA ALA A 106 -2.05 28.81 16.98
C ALA A 106 -2.71 28.01 18.12
N ILE A 107 -3.33 26.85 17.85
CA ILE A 107 -3.93 26.00 18.89
C ILE A 107 -2.83 25.18 19.57
N HIS A 108 -1.89 24.66 18.80
CA HIS A 108 -0.80 23.83 19.33
C HIS A 108 0.25 24.66 20.08
N GLY A 109 0.31 25.98 19.85
CA GLY A 109 1.26 26.88 20.49
C GLY A 109 2.70 26.72 19.97
N VAL A 110 2.85 26.21 18.74
CA VAL A 110 4.15 25.92 18.13
C VAL A 110 4.19 26.40 16.70
N ALA A 111 5.21 27.19 16.40
CA ALA A 111 5.56 27.71 15.08
C ALA A 111 5.80 26.60 14.03
N PRO A 112 5.40 26.77 12.75
CA PRO A 112 5.61 25.74 11.72
C PRO A 112 7.08 25.47 11.37
N GLU A 113 7.99 26.42 11.61
CA GLU A 113 9.44 26.27 11.41
C GLU A 113 10.17 25.67 12.63
N ASP A 114 9.44 25.39 13.72
CA ASP A 114 10.01 24.72 14.89
C ASP A 114 10.47 23.30 14.53
N PRO A 115 11.63 22.84 15.02
CA PRO A 115 12.16 21.50 14.72
C PRO A 115 11.18 20.35 14.98
N ARG A 116 10.20 20.52 15.88
CA ARG A 116 9.16 19.52 16.16
C ARG A 116 8.26 19.19 14.98
N TYR A 117 8.22 20.03 13.94
CA TYR A 117 7.51 19.72 12.69
C TYR A 117 8.39 19.08 11.62
N SER A 118 9.71 18.94 11.83
CA SER A 118 10.64 18.53 10.76
C SER A 118 10.27 17.20 10.13
N ASP A 119 9.93 16.21 10.95
CA ASP A 119 9.60 14.86 10.48
C ASP A 119 8.25 14.83 9.79
N LEU A 120 7.28 15.65 10.23
CA LEU A 120 6.03 15.83 9.50
C LEU A 120 6.30 16.37 8.09
N TRP A 121 7.11 17.43 7.98
CA TRP A 121 7.37 18.06 6.70
C TRP A 121 8.13 17.16 5.74
N ALA A 122 9.12 16.41 6.25
CA ALA A 122 9.81 15.39 5.47
C ALA A 122 8.85 14.31 4.99
N TYR A 123 8.06 13.73 5.90
CA TYR A 123 7.08 12.69 5.58
C TYR A 123 6.04 13.16 4.55
N ALA A 124 5.47 14.35 4.73
CA ALA A 124 4.50 14.91 3.81
C ALA A 124 5.10 15.13 2.42
N ASP A 125 6.35 15.60 2.34
CA ASP A 125 7.05 15.84 1.07
C ASP A 125 7.36 14.55 0.33
N GLU A 126 7.97 13.58 1.02
CA GLU A 126 8.30 12.25 0.49
C GLU A 126 7.07 11.54 -0.09
N ASN A 127 5.92 11.69 0.59
CA ASN A 127 4.67 11.03 0.22
C ASN A 127 3.73 11.92 -0.62
N GLN A 128 4.18 13.12 -1.04
CA GLN A 128 3.41 14.06 -1.88
C GLN A 128 2.03 14.40 -1.28
N LEU A 129 1.94 14.48 0.04
CA LEU A 129 0.69 14.66 0.78
C LEU A 129 0.19 16.11 0.73
N VAL A 130 -1.09 16.27 1.03
CA VAL A 130 -1.68 17.58 1.30
C VAL A 130 -1.63 17.89 2.79
N VAL A 131 -1.11 19.06 3.12
CA VAL A 131 -1.19 19.63 4.47
C VAL A 131 -2.11 20.84 4.44
N LEU A 132 -3.21 20.78 5.19
CA LEU A 132 -4.06 21.92 5.46
C LEU A 132 -3.59 22.57 6.76
N THR A 133 -3.28 23.86 6.74
CA THR A 133 -2.95 24.61 7.95
C THR A 133 -3.98 25.69 8.24
N HIS A 134 -4.22 25.96 9.53
CA HIS A 134 -4.76 27.25 9.91
C HIS A 134 -3.80 28.36 9.47
N SER A 135 -4.32 29.43 8.85
CA SER A 135 -3.54 30.62 8.54
C SER A 135 -4.33 31.89 8.83
N TRP A 136 -3.69 32.87 9.48
CA TRP A 136 -4.36 34.11 9.89
C TRP A 136 -3.44 35.32 9.85
N SER A 137 -4.04 36.50 9.96
CA SER A 137 -3.29 37.76 10.07
C SER A 137 -2.81 37.97 11.50
N PRO A 138 -1.70 38.72 11.70
CA PRO A 138 -1.31 39.15 13.04
C PRO A 138 -2.46 39.83 13.78
N ASP A 139 -2.65 39.49 15.05
CA ASP A 139 -3.71 40.05 15.89
C ASP A 139 -3.17 40.33 17.31
N PRO A 140 -2.94 41.60 17.68
CA PRO A 140 -2.44 41.95 19.01
C PRO A 140 -3.35 41.50 20.16
N ALA A 141 -4.64 41.31 19.92
CA ALA A 141 -5.58 40.79 20.92
C ALA A 141 -5.51 39.25 21.05
N LYS A 142 -4.91 38.57 20.08
CA LYS A 142 -4.77 37.11 20.00
C LYS A 142 -3.36 36.73 19.53
N PRO A 143 -2.32 36.93 20.36
CA PRO A 143 -0.92 36.75 19.95
C PRO A 143 -0.58 35.33 19.47
N ALA A 144 -1.36 34.31 19.86
CA ALA A 144 -1.20 32.96 19.33
C ALA A 144 -1.41 32.88 17.80
N GLN A 145 -2.15 33.82 17.19
CA GLN A 145 -2.33 33.89 15.74
C GLN A 145 -1.03 34.22 15.01
N ASP A 146 -0.07 34.87 15.67
CA ASP A 146 1.24 35.18 15.10
C ASP A 146 2.03 33.91 14.76
N LEU A 147 1.69 32.76 15.35
CA LEU A 147 2.28 31.46 14.99
C LEU A 147 1.75 30.89 13.67
N SER A 148 0.64 31.43 13.15
CA SER A 148 -0.06 30.95 11.96
C SER A 148 -0.05 31.97 10.82
N THR A 149 0.82 32.97 10.87
CA THR A 149 0.92 33.95 9.77
C THR A 149 1.51 33.30 8.53
N PRO A 150 0.99 33.60 7.31
CA PRO A 150 1.43 32.93 6.10
C PRO A 150 2.95 32.96 5.87
N ASP A 151 3.62 34.08 6.14
CA ASP A 151 5.07 34.26 5.93
C ASP A 151 5.93 33.21 6.65
N ARG A 152 5.45 32.66 7.77
CA ARG A 152 6.15 31.60 8.51
C ARG A 152 6.27 30.28 7.75
N PHE A 153 5.45 30.08 6.73
CA PHE A 153 5.49 28.88 5.87
C PHE A 153 6.47 29.01 4.70
N ALA A 154 7.06 30.19 4.45
CA ALA A 154 8.01 30.38 3.34
C ALA A 154 9.22 29.42 3.41
N PRO A 155 9.88 29.20 4.56
CA PRO A 155 11.00 28.27 4.65
C PRO A 155 10.58 26.82 4.34
N ILE A 156 9.39 26.43 4.81
CA ILE A 156 8.82 25.09 4.61
C ILE A 156 8.55 24.87 3.11
N LEU A 157 7.82 25.79 2.48
CA LEU A 157 7.50 25.73 1.03
C LEU A 157 8.76 25.75 0.16
N SER A 158 9.81 26.46 0.57
CA SER A 158 11.07 26.51 -0.19
C SER A 158 11.84 25.18 -0.17
N LYS A 159 11.76 24.45 0.96
CA LYS A 159 12.49 23.22 1.25
C LYS A 159 11.73 21.97 0.79
N HIS A 160 10.42 21.95 0.99
CA HIS A 160 9.54 20.82 0.73
C HIS A 160 8.63 21.18 -0.46
N ARG A 161 9.02 20.73 -1.66
CA ARG A 161 8.42 21.14 -2.95
C ARG A 161 7.40 20.16 -3.50
N ASN A 162 7.38 18.94 -2.99
CA ASN A 162 6.56 17.84 -3.47
C ASN A 162 5.22 17.75 -2.72
N MET A 163 5.19 18.13 -1.44
CA MET A 163 3.93 18.28 -0.71
C MET A 163 3.17 19.54 -1.12
N LYS A 164 1.84 19.52 -0.95
CA LYS A 164 0.97 20.67 -1.23
C LYS A 164 0.49 21.26 0.10
N LEU A 165 0.73 22.55 0.30
CA LEU A 165 0.29 23.26 1.50
C LEU A 165 -0.91 24.14 1.18
N ILE A 166 -2.01 23.95 1.90
CA ILE A 166 -3.20 24.80 1.83
C ILE A 166 -3.22 25.72 3.03
N LEU A 167 -3.12 27.01 2.77
CA LEU A 167 -3.28 28.08 3.75
C LEU A 167 -4.78 28.33 3.95
N GLY A 168 -5.33 27.79 5.03
CA GLY A 168 -6.74 27.95 5.36
C GLY A 168 -7.10 29.41 5.62
N HIS A 169 -8.27 29.83 5.15
CA HIS A 169 -8.78 31.20 5.23
C HIS A 169 -7.99 32.25 4.43
N ALA A 170 -7.05 31.82 3.57
CA ALA A 170 -6.19 32.69 2.76
C ALA A 170 -5.51 33.81 3.59
N GLY A 171 -5.04 33.51 4.79
CA GLY A 171 -4.40 34.49 5.68
C GLY A 171 -5.35 35.42 6.44
N GLY A 172 -6.67 35.20 6.39
CA GLY A 172 -7.65 35.84 7.28
C GLY A 172 -8.02 37.26 6.91
N ARG A 173 -7.30 38.28 7.42
CA ARG A 173 -7.54 39.72 7.15
C ARG A 173 -6.58 40.23 6.06
N GLU A 174 -6.73 41.49 5.67
CA GLU A 174 -6.01 42.10 4.52
C GLU A 174 -4.49 41.91 4.57
N VAL A 175 -3.85 42.06 5.74
CA VAL A 175 -2.39 41.89 5.86
C VAL A 175 -1.98 40.45 5.55
N GLY A 176 -2.63 39.46 6.16
CA GLY A 176 -2.32 38.05 5.90
C GLY A 176 -2.73 37.60 4.50
N LYS A 177 -3.80 38.15 3.91
CA LYS A 177 -4.16 37.88 2.50
C LYS A 177 -3.05 38.26 1.53
N ARG A 178 -2.41 39.42 1.74
CA ARG A 178 -1.24 39.82 0.94
C ARG A 178 -0.09 38.83 1.09
N MET A 179 0.22 38.42 2.33
CA MET A 179 1.26 37.42 2.59
C MET A 179 0.93 36.07 1.91
N ALA A 180 -0.32 35.63 1.94
CA ALA A 180 -0.74 34.40 1.26
C ALA A 180 -0.59 34.51 -0.28
N ILE A 181 -1.00 35.63 -0.88
CA ILE A 181 -0.79 35.91 -2.32
C ILE A 181 0.71 35.89 -2.66
N ASP A 182 1.56 36.52 -1.84
CA ASP A 182 3.01 36.56 -2.05
C ASP A 182 3.62 35.15 -2.03
N LEU A 183 3.14 34.28 -1.12
CA LEU A 183 3.56 32.88 -1.10
C LEU A 183 3.07 32.10 -2.32
N MET A 184 1.80 32.22 -2.71
CA MET A 184 1.27 31.53 -3.90
C MET A 184 2.00 31.94 -5.19
N ARG A 185 2.47 33.18 -5.27
CA ARG A 185 3.29 33.67 -6.40
C ARG A 185 4.70 33.09 -6.39
N SER A 186 5.24 32.85 -5.20
CA SER A 186 6.62 32.41 -5.01
C SER A 186 6.76 30.88 -5.05
N TYR A 187 5.71 30.15 -4.68
CA TYR A 187 5.74 28.70 -4.48
C TYR A 187 4.55 28.02 -5.17
N SER A 188 4.85 27.20 -6.18
CA SER A 188 3.84 26.48 -6.97
C SER A 188 3.04 25.45 -6.17
N ASN A 189 3.58 24.99 -5.03
CA ASN A 189 2.96 24.07 -4.11
C ASN A 189 2.17 24.74 -2.97
N CYS A 190 1.96 26.05 -3.04
CA CYS A 190 1.13 26.81 -2.09
C CYS A 190 -0.26 27.09 -2.65
N TRP A 191 -1.28 26.74 -1.88
CA TRP A 191 -2.70 26.85 -2.20
C TRP A 191 -3.43 27.61 -1.10
N VAL A 192 -4.63 28.12 -1.39
CA VAL A 192 -5.50 28.75 -0.39
C VAL A 192 -6.90 28.20 -0.50
N ASP A 193 -7.62 28.16 0.63
CA ASP A 193 -9.07 28.09 0.60
C ASP A 193 -9.69 29.45 0.96
N ILE A 194 -10.96 29.65 0.59
CA ILE A 194 -11.70 30.89 0.86
C ILE A 194 -12.51 30.89 2.16
N SER A 195 -12.26 29.92 3.05
CA SER A 195 -13.02 29.75 4.30
C SER A 195 -12.78 30.89 5.30
N GLY A 196 -13.44 30.84 6.46
CA GLY A 196 -13.27 31.85 7.51
C GLY A 196 -14.29 33.00 7.46
N ASP A 197 -14.11 34.00 8.34
CA ASP A 197 -15.12 35.03 8.64
C ASP A 197 -14.86 36.40 7.98
N SER A 198 -13.98 36.45 6.96
CA SER A 198 -13.59 37.70 6.29
C SER A 198 -14.25 37.87 4.91
N PHE A 199 -15.29 38.71 4.82
CA PHE A 199 -16.08 38.90 3.59
C PHE A 199 -15.82 40.25 2.91
N SER A 200 -14.60 40.48 2.41
CA SER A 200 -14.24 41.72 1.71
C SER A 200 -14.58 41.63 0.23
N LEU A 201 -15.27 42.64 -0.32
CA LEU A 201 -15.61 42.70 -1.75
C LEU A 201 -14.33 42.69 -2.61
N GLY A 202 -14.32 41.89 -3.67
CA GLY A 202 -13.20 41.83 -4.63
C GLY A 202 -12.05 40.93 -4.20
N GLN A 203 -12.14 40.23 -3.06
CA GLN A 203 -11.04 39.43 -2.53
C GLN A 203 -10.70 38.25 -3.44
N ILE A 204 -11.70 37.45 -3.84
CA ILE A 204 -11.48 36.26 -4.65
C ILE A 204 -10.90 36.68 -6.01
N GLU A 205 -11.43 37.77 -6.58
CA GLU A 205 -10.95 38.36 -7.83
C GLU A 205 -9.50 38.79 -7.74
N ARG A 206 -9.11 39.38 -6.61
CA ARG A 206 -7.73 39.80 -6.37
C ARG A 206 -6.77 38.61 -6.29
N ILE A 207 -7.11 37.59 -5.49
CA ILE A 207 -6.28 36.38 -5.40
C ILE A 207 -6.17 35.72 -6.77
N ALA A 208 -7.28 35.63 -7.51
CA ALA A 208 -7.30 35.05 -8.85
C ALA A 208 -6.41 35.84 -9.83
N ALA A 209 -6.47 37.17 -9.79
CA ALA A 209 -5.68 38.04 -10.66
C ALA A 209 -4.18 38.05 -10.32
N GLU A 210 -3.82 37.98 -9.04
CA GLU A 210 -2.43 38.10 -8.59
C GLU A 210 -1.70 36.77 -8.45
N ALA A 211 -2.41 35.69 -8.10
CA ALA A 211 -1.84 34.39 -7.74
C ALA A 211 -2.38 33.20 -8.56
N GLY A 212 -3.40 33.42 -9.40
CA GLY A 212 -4.00 32.43 -10.29
C GLY A 212 -5.20 31.71 -9.68
N ILE A 213 -6.28 31.59 -10.47
CA ILE A 213 -7.54 30.95 -10.07
C ILE A 213 -7.39 29.45 -9.75
N GLU A 214 -6.44 28.77 -10.41
CA GLU A 214 -6.26 27.31 -10.33
C GLU A 214 -5.84 26.81 -8.94
N ARG A 215 -5.34 27.71 -8.08
CA ARG A 215 -4.88 27.40 -6.72
C ARG A 215 -5.77 27.93 -5.60
N ILE A 216 -7.00 28.32 -5.94
CA ILE A 216 -8.03 28.79 -5.00
C ILE A 216 -9.07 27.69 -4.82
N LEU A 217 -9.29 27.26 -3.57
CA LEU A 217 -10.19 26.17 -3.24
C LEU A 217 -11.43 26.67 -2.48
N TYR A 218 -12.56 26.03 -2.75
CA TYR A 218 -13.77 26.22 -1.96
C TYR A 218 -13.62 25.55 -0.58
N GLY A 219 -13.67 26.36 0.47
CA GLY A 219 -13.70 25.92 1.86
C GLY A 219 -14.66 26.80 2.65
N THR A 220 -15.29 26.26 3.70
CA THR A 220 -16.32 27.01 4.44
C THR A 220 -16.06 27.17 5.93
N ASP A 221 -15.19 26.34 6.51
CA ASP A 221 -15.03 26.23 7.96
C ASP A 221 -16.35 25.78 8.64
N SER A 222 -17.14 24.97 7.93
CA SER A 222 -18.44 24.50 8.38
C SER A 222 -18.35 23.74 9.70
N ASN A 223 -19.43 23.86 10.48
CA ASN A 223 -19.58 23.62 11.92
C ASN A 223 -19.22 24.82 12.80
N TRP A 224 -18.39 25.76 12.31
CA TRP A 224 -18.20 27.07 12.94
C TRP A 224 -18.90 28.20 12.17
N ILE A 225 -18.83 28.16 10.83
CA ILE A 225 -19.39 29.20 9.97
C ILE A 225 -20.49 28.60 9.09
N GLU A 226 -21.48 29.44 8.75
CA GLU A 226 -22.58 29.06 7.88
C GLU A 226 -22.13 29.02 6.40
N PRO A 227 -22.09 27.83 5.76
CA PRO A 227 -21.50 27.64 4.42
C PRO A 227 -22.23 28.38 3.30
N ARG A 228 -23.50 28.76 3.49
CA ARG A 228 -24.24 29.57 2.51
C ARG A 228 -23.59 30.93 2.24
N TYR A 229 -22.84 31.49 3.19
CA TYR A 229 -22.11 32.74 2.98
C TYR A 229 -20.98 32.57 1.95
N HIS A 230 -20.17 31.51 2.08
CA HIS A 230 -19.08 31.20 1.16
C HIS A 230 -19.58 30.81 -0.22
N LEU A 231 -20.68 30.05 -0.29
CA LEU A 231 -21.33 29.74 -1.57
C LEU A 231 -21.76 31.03 -2.27
N GLY A 232 -22.37 31.96 -1.52
CA GLY A 232 -22.70 33.30 -2.01
C GLY A 232 -21.48 34.08 -2.48
N HIS A 233 -20.36 34.01 -1.74
CA HIS A 233 -19.11 34.69 -2.08
C HIS A 233 -18.58 34.28 -3.45
N VAL A 234 -18.58 32.98 -3.76
CA VAL A 234 -18.18 32.48 -5.09
C VAL A 234 -19.21 32.83 -6.16
N LEU A 235 -20.49 32.51 -5.92
CA LEU A 235 -21.55 32.67 -6.92
C LEU A 235 -21.81 34.13 -7.31
N LYS A 236 -21.58 35.07 -6.38
CA LYS A 236 -21.77 36.52 -6.57
C LYS A 236 -20.47 37.28 -6.82
N SER A 237 -19.33 36.59 -6.94
CA SER A 237 -18.09 37.20 -7.41
C SER A 237 -18.26 37.77 -8.82
N ARG A 238 -17.39 38.71 -9.18
CA ARG A 238 -17.31 39.33 -10.51
C ARG A 238 -16.47 38.54 -11.50
N LEU A 239 -15.96 37.37 -11.10
CA LEU A 239 -15.23 36.46 -11.96
C LEU A 239 -16.12 35.99 -13.14
N PRO A 240 -15.52 35.67 -14.31
CA PRO A 240 -16.20 34.89 -15.35
C PRO A 240 -16.84 33.63 -14.78
N ILE A 241 -17.95 33.20 -15.36
CA ILE A 241 -18.70 32.04 -14.82
C ILE A 241 -17.85 30.76 -14.81
N GLU A 242 -16.98 30.59 -15.81
CA GLU A 242 -16.04 29.47 -15.92
C GLU A 242 -15.02 29.48 -14.76
N ASP A 243 -14.48 30.63 -14.40
CA ASP A 243 -13.54 30.77 -13.29
C ASP A 243 -14.21 30.53 -11.93
N ARG A 244 -15.48 30.91 -11.77
CA ARG A 244 -16.26 30.55 -10.56
C ARG A 244 -16.35 29.04 -10.40
N PHE A 245 -16.49 28.30 -11.50
CA PHE A 245 -16.55 26.84 -11.50
C PHE A 245 -15.19 26.18 -11.25
N ARG A 246 -14.08 26.89 -11.37
CA ARG A 246 -12.74 26.38 -11.01
C ARG A 246 -12.49 26.42 -9.50
N ILE A 247 -13.12 27.36 -8.78
CA ILE A 247 -13.02 27.44 -7.32
C ILE A 247 -13.70 26.25 -6.64
N PHE A 248 -14.82 25.80 -7.19
CA PHE A 248 -15.44 24.54 -6.76
C PHE A 248 -14.57 23.40 -7.30
N PRO A 249 -13.86 22.65 -6.43
CA PRO A 249 -12.92 21.65 -6.90
C PRO A 249 -13.68 20.59 -7.69
N GLN A 250 -13.47 20.56 -9.01
CA GLN A 250 -14.06 19.56 -9.90
C GLN A 250 -13.39 18.20 -9.72
N GLN A 251 -13.85 17.16 -10.44
CA GLN A 251 -13.20 15.85 -10.44
C GLN A 251 -11.67 15.92 -10.66
N CYS A 252 -11.15 16.90 -11.42
CA CYS A 252 -9.71 17.10 -11.64
C CYS A 252 -8.94 17.42 -10.35
N HIS A 253 -9.55 18.11 -9.39
CA HIS A 253 -8.95 18.40 -8.08
C HIS A 253 -9.01 17.21 -7.11
N ARG A 254 -9.67 16.09 -7.47
CA ARG A 254 -9.50 14.84 -6.71
C ARG A 254 -8.04 14.40 -6.70
N SER A 255 -7.21 14.76 -7.69
CA SER A 255 -5.75 14.54 -7.69
C SER A 255 -4.98 15.34 -6.63
N LEU A 256 -5.61 16.35 -5.98
CA LEU A 256 -5.05 16.96 -4.77
C LEU A 256 -5.13 15.98 -3.60
N TRP A 257 -6.30 15.36 -3.43
CA TRP A 257 -6.68 14.56 -2.26
C TRP A 257 -6.47 13.06 -2.45
N ARG A 258 -6.31 12.65 -3.70
CA ARG A 258 -5.83 11.35 -4.09
C ARG A 258 -4.32 11.49 -4.16
N SER A 259 -3.64 10.80 -3.25
CA SER A 259 -2.42 10.11 -3.67
C SER A 259 -2.72 9.47 -5.04
N PRO A 260 -1.92 9.73 -6.11
CA PRO A 260 -2.20 9.24 -7.46
C PRO A 260 -2.60 7.78 -7.36
N ALA A 261 -3.88 7.48 -7.62
CA ALA A 261 -4.60 6.29 -7.12
C ALA A 261 -3.62 5.21 -6.68
N MET A 262 -3.13 5.30 -5.43
CA MET A 262 -2.10 4.38 -5.00
C MET A 262 -2.78 3.03 -5.12
N LEU A 263 -2.17 2.14 -5.90
CA LEU A 263 -2.64 0.78 -6.06
C LEU A 263 -2.33 0.06 -4.73
N GLU A 264 -2.97 0.48 -3.64
CA GLU A 264 -2.70 0.05 -2.27
C GLU A 264 -2.88 -1.45 -2.13
N HIS A 265 -3.76 -2.05 -2.93
CA HIS A 265 -3.92 -3.50 -2.98
C HIS A 265 -2.69 -4.24 -3.55
N LEU A 266 -1.78 -3.53 -4.24
CA LEU A 266 -0.48 -4.03 -4.67
C LEU A 266 0.61 -3.84 -3.61
N LYS A 267 0.36 -3.14 -2.50
CA LYS A 267 1.36 -3.09 -1.43
C LYS A 267 1.29 -4.34 -0.58
N GLN A 268 2.46 -4.84 -0.22
CA GLN A 268 2.56 -5.84 0.84
C GLN A 268 2.09 -5.21 2.15
N ARG A 269 1.09 -5.82 2.78
CA ARG A 269 0.69 -5.40 4.12
C ARG A 269 1.65 -5.95 5.15
N ARG A 270 1.72 -5.23 6.27
CA ARG A 270 2.38 -5.71 7.48
C ARG A 270 1.67 -6.98 7.99
N PRO A 271 2.40 -8.07 8.30
CA PRO A 271 1.77 -9.26 8.87
C PRO A 271 1.11 -8.96 10.21
N ALA A 272 -0.03 -9.59 10.49
CA ALA A 272 -0.78 -9.44 11.73
C ALA A 272 -0.91 -10.78 12.46
N ALA A 273 -0.75 -10.79 13.78
CA ALA A 273 -0.90 -12.00 14.59
C ALA A 273 -1.62 -11.74 15.91
N ALA A 274 -2.31 -12.76 16.41
CA ALA A 274 -2.90 -12.77 17.74
C ALA A 274 -2.18 -13.81 18.62
N VAL A 275 -2.00 -13.54 19.90
CA VAL A 275 -1.32 -14.45 20.84
C VAL A 275 -2.31 -15.05 21.82
N LEU A 276 -2.41 -16.38 21.82
CA LEU A 276 -3.26 -17.14 22.73
C LEU A 276 -2.42 -17.95 23.69
N GLY A 277 -2.43 -17.55 24.97
CA GLY A 277 -1.90 -18.35 26.06
C GLY A 277 -2.93 -19.34 26.59
N THR A 278 -2.54 -20.58 26.88
CA THR A 278 -3.43 -21.58 27.51
C THR A 278 -2.84 -22.23 28.75
N TYR A 279 -3.70 -22.57 29.70
CA TYR A 279 -3.40 -23.43 30.85
C TYR A 279 -4.69 -23.99 31.49
N LEU A 280 -4.54 -24.84 32.50
CA LEU A 280 -5.64 -25.48 33.21
C LEU A 280 -6.42 -24.49 34.10
N ALA A 281 -7.74 -24.40 33.92
CA ALA A 281 -8.62 -23.52 34.71
C ALA A 281 -8.50 -23.67 36.25
N LEU A 282 -7.95 -24.79 36.74
CA LEU A 282 -7.64 -24.99 38.16
C LEU A 282 -6.64 -23.95 38.70
N TYR A 283 -5.72 -23.47 37.88
CA TYR A 283 -4.70 -22.50 38.31
C TYR A 283 -5.29 -21.15 38.67
N ASP A 284 -6.37 -20.71 38.01
CA ASP A 284 -7.09 -19.48 38.40
C ASP A 284 -7.65 -19.57 39.83
N LYS A 285 -7.98 -20.78 40.29
CA LYS A 285 -8.49 -21.04 41.65
C LYS A 285 -7.37 -21.22 42.66
N ALA A 286 -6.30 -21.90 42.26
CA ALA A 286 -5.19 -22.24 43.14
C ALA A 286 -4.21 -21.09 43.36
N PHE A 287 -4.04 -20.22 42.36
CA PHE A 287 -3.02 -19.17 42.31
C PHE A 287 -3.64 -17.88 41.75
N PRO A 288 -4.17 -16.97 42.61
CA PRO A 288 -4.94 -15.81 42.18
C PRO A 288 -4.23 -14.87 41.18
N ASP A 289 -2.90 -14.77 41.25
CA ASP A 289 -2.11 -13.89 40.38
C ASP A 289 -1.55 -14.59 39.14
N TYR A 290 -1.74 -15.90 39.00
CA TYR A 290 -1.12 -16.70 37.93
C TYR A 290 -1.52 -16.21 36.54
N ARG A 291 -2.82 -15.92 36.32
CA ARG A 291 -3.34 -15.41 35.04
C ARG A 291 -2.63 -14.12 34.62
N ASN A 292 -2.45 -13.18 35.55
CA ASN A 292 -1.80 -11.91 35.28
C ASN A 292 -0.32 -12.10 34.96
N GLU A 293 0.35 -12.97 35.71
CA GLU A 293 1.78 -13.22 35.54
C GLU A 293 2.08 -13.94 34.22
N VAL A 294 1.32 -14.97 33.85
CA VAL A 294 1.50 -15.65 32.56
C VAL A 294 1.13 -14.77 31.38
N SER A 295 0.14 -13.88 31.53
CA SER A 295 -0.17 -12.87 30.51
C SER A 295 1.01 -11.92 30.29
N ARG A 296 1.72 -11.52 31.36
CA ARG A 296 2.94 -10.71 31.28
C ARG A 296 4.08 -11.47 30.62
N ILE A 297 4.26 -12.75 30.95
CA ILE A 297 5.26 -13.64 30.33
C ILE A 297 5.02 -13.74 28.83
N ALA A 298 3.78 -14.02 28.41
CA ALA A 298 3.42 -14.10 26.99
C ALA A 298 3.71 -12.78 26.25
N GLY A 299 3.34 -11.64 26.84
CA GLY A 299 3.61 -10.32 26.28
C GLY A 299 5.10 -10.02 26.13
N ASN A 300 5.92 -10.40 27.11
CA ASN A 300 7.37 -10.24 27.03
C ASN A 300 8.00 -11.16 25.96
N ALA A 301 7.51 -12.40 25.86
CA ALA A 301 8.06 -13.39 24.94
C ALA A 301 7.89 -12.99 23.46
N ILE A 302 6.82 -12.26 23.13
CA ILE A 302 6.53 -11.79 21.77
C ILE A 302 6.99 -10.36 21.51
N GLN A 303 7.53 -9.66 22.51
CA GLN A 303 7.93 -8.26 22.38
C GLN A 303 8.88 -8.00 21.19
N PRO A 304 9.86 -8.87 20.89
CA PRO A 304 10.74 -8.70 19.73
C PRO A 304 10.01 -8.72 18.37
N LEU A 305 8.80 -9.30 18.28
CA LEU A 305 8.03 -9.36 17.03
C LEU A 305 7.28 -8.06 16.72
N ARG A 306 7.04 -7.20 17.73
CA ARG A 306 6.19 -6.00 17.59
C ARG A 306 6.75 -4.92 16.68
N SER A 307 8.02 -4.97 16.29
CA SER A 307 8.60 -4.05 15.30
C SER A 307 8.06 -4.31 13.90
N ASP A 308 7.84 -5.58 13.55
CA ASP A 308 7.59 -6.03 12.17
C ASP A 308 6.22 -6.69 12.01
N ILE A 309 5.65 -7.23 13.09
CA ILE A 309 4.34 -7.89 13.12
C ILE A 309 3.36 -7.02 13.92
N ASP A 310 2.16 -6.83 13.41
CA ASP A 310 1.07 -6.19 14.14
C ASP A 310 0.42 -7.20 15.10
N ILE A 311 0.73 -7.06 16.39
CA ILE A 311 0.16 -7.93 17.43
C ILE A 311 -1.15 -7.30 17.91
N THR A 312 -2.26 -7.78 17.36
CA THR A 312 -3.59 -7.17 17.55
C THR A 312 -4.13 -7.39 18.95
N GLN A 313 -3.90 -8.59 19.51
CA GLN A 313 -4.34 -8.95 20.85
C GLN A 313 -3.47 -10.05 21.49
N ILE A 314 -3.46 -10.06 22.82
CA ILE A 314 -2.91 -11.13 23.65
C ILE A 314 -4.00 -11.55 24.61
N GLY A 315 -4.36 -12.84 24.58
CA GLY A 315 -5.42 -13.41 25.39
C GLY A 315 -4.94 -14.65 26.14
N ILE A 316 -5.62 -14.95 27.24
CA ILE A 316 -5.43 -16.17 28.01
C ILE A 316 -6.75 -16.94 28.02
N ALA A 317 -6.69 -18.24 27.72
CA ALA A 317 -7.84 -19.13 27.73
C ALA A 317 -7.58 -20.42 28.50
N THR A 318 -8.62 -20.88 29.19
CA THR A 318 -8.58 -22.08 30.05
C THR A 318 -9.69 -23.08 29.69
N ASN A 319 -10.63 -22.67 28.85
CA ASN A 319 -11.79 -23.45 28.41
C ASN A 319 -12.21 -23.07 26.98
N SER A 320 -13.10 -23.87 26.38
CA SER A 320 -13.45 -23.78 24.97
C SER A 320 -14.20 -22.49 24.62
N GLY A 321 -15.00 -21.96 25.55
CA GLY A 321 -15.70 -20.70 25.35
C GLY A 321 -14.74 -19.51 25.23
N GLU A 322 -13.71 -19.46 26.08
CA GLU A 322 -12.66 -18.43 26.00
C GLU A 322 -11.84 -18.55 24.71
N VAL A 323 -11.48 -19.77 24.29
CA VAL A 323 -10.75 -20.00 23.03
C VAL A 323 -11.61 -19.57 21.83
N ALA A 324 -12.88 -19.97 21.77
CA ALA A 324 -13.78 -19.59 20.68
C ALA A 324 -13.93 -18.07 20.58
N ALA A 325 -14.18 -17.39 21.70
CA ALA A 325 -14.29 -15.93 21.72
C ALA A 325 -13.00 -15.23 21.27
N PHE A 326 -11.83 -15.76 21.66
CA PHE A 326 -10.54 -15.23 21.21
C PHE A 326 -10.36 -15.37 19.70
N LEU A 327 -10.63 -16.56 19.15
CA LEU A 327 -10.50 -16.85 17.72
C LEU A 327 -11.49 -16.03 16.88
N ASP A 328 -12.71 -15.82 17.37
CA ASP A 328 -13.70 -14.95 16.72
C ASP A 328 -13.19 -13.50 16.61
N ASN A 329 -12.59 -12.97 17.67
CA ASN A 329 -12.01 -11.63 17.64
C ASN A 329 -10.78 -11.57 16.72
N ALA A 330 -9.92 -12.58 16.78
CA ALA A 330 -8.76 -12.68 15.89
C ALA A 330 -9.17 -12.72 14.41
N GLY A 331 -10.27 -13.41 14.09
CA GLY A 331 -10.86 -13.43 12.75
C GLY A 331 -11.41 -12.07 12.32
N LYS A 332 -12.07 -11.33 13.21
CA LYS A 332 -12.56 -9.96 12.93
C LYS A 332 -11.41 -8.98 12.70
N ASP A 333 -10.32 -9.14 13.43
CA ASP A 333 -9.09 -8.36 13.28
C ASP A 333 -8.27 -8.78 12.04
N ARG A 334 -8.71 -9.82 11.32
CA ARG A 334 -8.07 -10.35 10.09
C ARG A 334 -6.61 -10.72 10.29
N VAL A 335 -6.29 -11.40 11.40
CA VAL A 335 -4.92 -11.87 11.64
C VAL A 335 -4.49 -12.98 10.68
N ASP A 336 -3.20 -13.07 10.42
CA ASP A 336 -2.58 -14.09 9.56
C ASP A 336 -2.29 -15.38 10.28
N ALA A 337 -2.04 -15.28 11.58
CA ALA A 337 -1.74 -16.43 12.41
C ALA A 337 -2.14 -16.18 13.86
N VAL A 338 -2.46 -17.28 14.54
CA VAL A 338 -2.58 -17.33 15.99
C VAL A 338 -1.33 -18.01 16.53
N ILE A 339 -0.57 -17.27 17.34
CA ILE A 339 0.57 -17.78 18.10
C ILE A 339 0.00 -18.44 19.36
N LEU A 340 0.09 -19.77 19.43
CA LEU A 340 -0.41 -20.56 20.55
C LEU A 340 0.73 -20.89 21.52
N MET A 341 0.55 -20.50 22.78
CA MET A 341 1.53 -20.70 23.86
C MET A 341 0.88 -21.47 25.00
N SER A 342 1.32 -22.70 25.28
CA SER A 342 0.90 -23.37 26.52
C SER A 342 1.76 -22.84 27.68
N LEU A 343 1.19 -22.00 28.53
CA LEU A 343 1.89 -21.31 29.63
C LEU A 343 1.82 -22.09 30.95
N GLY A 344 1.07 -23.19 30.95
CA GLY A 344 0.98 -24.19 32.00
C GLY A 344 0.61 -25.55 31.40
N TYR A 345 0.35 -26.56 32.23
CA TYR A 345 -0.38 -27.73 31.73
C TYR A 345 -1.75 -27.29 31.21
N THR A 346 -2.11 -27.71 29.99
CA THR A 346 -3.44 -27.47 29.41
C THR A 346 -4.06 -28.81 29.05
N ASN A 347 -5.26 -29.10 29.53
CA ASN A 347 -6.00 -30.29 29.12
C ASN A 347 -6.54 -30.06 27.71
N SER A 348 -6.10 -30.84 26.73
CA SER A 348 -6.47 -30.63 25.33
C SER A 348 -7.98 -30.59 25.08
N LEU A 349 -8.77 -31.42 25.76
CA LEU A 349 -10.23 -31.44 25.59
C LEU A 349 -10.93 -30.16 26.06
N SER A 350 -10.28 -29.32 26.89
CA SER A 350 -10.86 -28.04 27.28
C SER A 350 -10.61 -26.93 26.24
N VAL A 351 -9.73 -27.10 25.26
CA VAL A 351 -9.33 -26.02 24.32
C VAL A 351 -9.30 -26.43 22.85
N ALA A 352 -9.20 -27.72 22.53
CA ALA A 352 -8.90 -28.17 21.16
C ALA A 352 -10.06 -27.99 20.18
N GLN A 353 -11.32 -28.12 20.61
CA GLN A 353 -12.46 -28.10 19.68
C GLN A 353 -12.54 -26.80 18.86
N PRO A 354 -12.49 -25.60 19.46
CA PRO A 354 -12.47 -24.36 18.67
C PRO A 354 -11.21 -24.20 17.81
N LEU A 355 -10.06 -24.74 18.23
CA LEU A 355 -8.82 -24.74 17.44
C LEU A 355 -8.93 -25.64 16.19
N ILE A 356 -9.69 -26.74 16.28
CA ILE A 356 -9.99 -27.63 15.16
C ILE A 356 -10.94 -26.96 14.17
N GLU A 357 -11.96 -26.27 14.68
CA GLU A 357 -13.02 -25.63 13.88
C GLU A 357 -12.58 -24.32 13.20
N SER A 358 -11.58 -23.64 13.74
CA SER A 358 -11.09 -22.38 13.18
C SER A 358 -10.28 -22.60 11.90
N ASP A 359 -10.46 -21.71 10.92
CA ASP A 359 -9.64 -21.68 9.72
C ASP A 359 -8.31 -20.91 9.89
N LEU A 360 -8.15 -20.17 11.00
CA LEU A 360 -6.97 -19.34 11.24
C LEU A 360 -5.69 -20.19 11.36
N PRO A 361 -4.60 -19.84 10.66
CA PRO A 361 -3.33 -20.55 10.78
C PRO A 361 -2.83 -20.58 12.22
N LEU A 362 -2.41 -21.75 12.68
CA LEU A 362 -1.94 -21.97 14.06
C LEU A 362 -0.43 -22.18 14.06
N ILE A 363 0.28 -21.40 14.88
CA ILE A 363 1.72 -21.55 15.09
C ILE A 363 1.93 -21.76 16.59
N PHE A 364 2.38 -22.94 16.99
CA PHE A 364 2.82 -23.16 18.36
C PHE A 364 4.15 -22.47 18.60
N PHE A 365 4.21 -21.64 19.62
CA PHE A 365 5.47 -21.19 20.19
C PHE A 365 5.73 -21.99 21.48
N ASN A 366 6.40 -23.12 21.33
CA ASN A 366 6.76 -24.01 22.43
C ASN A 366 7.99 -23.46 23.15
N THR A 367 7.73 -22.70 24.21
CA THR A 367 8.76 -21.95 24.94
C THR A 367 8.64 -22.12 26.46
N GLN A 368 9.58 -21.55 27.19
CA GLN A 368 9.60 -21.49 28.64
C GLN A 368 10.31 -20.22 29.11
N VAL A 369 10.16 -19.87 30.39
CA VAL A 369 10.74 -18.65 30.99
C VAL A 369 12.23 -18.84 31.31
N LEU A 370 12.57 -19.95 31.95
CA LEU A 370 13.92 -20.22 32.43
C LEU A 370 14.74 -20.95 31.36
N ARG A 371 15.99 -20.51 31.20
CA ARG A 371 16.89 -21.07 30.19
C ARG A 371 17.41 -22.46 30.54
N THR A 372 17.53 -22.75 31.84
CA THR A 372 18.17 -23.98 32.33
C THR A 372 17.48 -24.47 33.60
N VAL A 373 17.47 -25.79 33.79
CA VAL A 373 17.06 -26.44 35.04
C VAL A 373 18.33 -26.79 35.82
N THR A 374 18.52 -26.18 36.99
CA THR A 374 19.67 -26.40 37.86
C THR A 374 19.28 -27.14 39.14
N SER A 375 20.24 -27.47 40.00
CA SER A 375 19.96 -28.03 41.33
C SER A 375 19.20 -27.08 42.27
N GLN A 376 19.02 -25.80 41.90
CA GLN A 376 18.23 -24.81 42.64
C GLN A 376 16.79 -24.69 42.14
N PHE A 377 16.43 -25.38 41.05
CA PHE A 377 15.10 -25.36 40.47
C PHE A 377 14.06 -25.89 41.47
N ASN A 378 13.00 -25.11 41.71
CA ASN A 378 12.00 -25.40 42.74
C ASN A 378 10.57 -25.45 42.17
N ASP A 379 9.57 -25.68 43.03
CA ASP A 379 8.17 -25.82 42.61
C ASP A 379 7.59 -24.56 41.94
N GLN A 380 8.06 -23.37 42.32
CA GLN A 380 7.66 -22.12 41.67
C GLN A 380 8.23 -22.02 40.26
N ASP A 381 9.50 -22.41 40.08
CA ASP A 381 10.11 -22.50 38.75
C ASP A 381 9.35 -23.50 37.88
N LEU A 382 8.99 -24.66 38.42
CA LEU A 382 8.20 -25.67 37.72
C LEU A 382 6.83 -25.13 37.27
N LEU A 383 6.15 -24.39 38.13
CA LEU A 383 4.81 -23.82 37.87
C LEU A 383 4.77 -22.90 36.64
N TYR A 384 5.86 -22.17 36.35
CA TYR A 384 5.95 -21.25 35.21
C TYR A 384 6.71 -21.82 33.99
N ASN A 385 7.24 -23.05 34.07
CA ASN A 385 8.05 -23.65 33.00
C ASN A 385 7.55 -25.03 32.53
N HIS A 386 6.41 -25.50 33.02
CA HIS A 386 5.87 -26.82 32.63
C HIS A 386 4.90 -26.76 31.42
N GLY A 387 5.03 -25.78 30.53
CA GLY A 387 4.14 -25.58 29.38
C GLY A 387 4.22 -26.67 28.31
N MET A 388 5.39 -27.29 28.14
CA MET A 388 5.69 -28.30 27.11
C MET A 388 4.69 -29.46 27.06
N GLN A 389 4.23 -29.94 28.20
CA GLN A 389 3.25 -31.04 28.27
C GLN A 389 1.87 -30.62 27.74
N GLY A 390 1.45 -29.36 27.92
CA GLY A 390 0.21 -28.86 27.33
C GLY A 390 0.31 -28.70 25.81
N VAL A 391 1.49 -28.31 25.30
CA VAL A 391 1.76 -28.33 23.85
C VAL A 391 1.58 -29.73 23.27
N GLN A 392 2.20 -30.73 23.90
CA GLN A 392 2.13 -32.14 23.47
C GLN A 392 0.69 -32.68 23.49
N ASP A 393 -0.08 -32.37 24.53
CA ASP A 393 -1.47 -32.80 24.66
C ASP A 393 -2.35 -32.20 23.54
N ILE A 394 -2.31 -30.87 23.35
CA ILE A 394 -3.11 -30.19 22.31
C ILE A 394 -2.67 -30.67 20.91
N ALA A 395 -1.36 -30.70 20.63
CA ALA A 395 -0.84 -31.13 19.34
C ALA A 395 -1.28 -32.56 18.97
N ALA A 396 -1.29 -33.49 19.95
CA ALA A 396 -1.75 -34.85 19.72
C ALA A 396 -3.23 -34.92 19.28
N VAL A 397 -4.09 -34.04 19.80
CA VAL A 397 -5.49 -33.94 19.38
C VAL A 397 -5.60 -33.32 17.97
N LEU A 398 -4.88 -32.22 17.71
CA LEU A 398 -4.92 -31.54 16.41
C LEU A 398 -4.45 -32.45 15.27
N VAL A 399 -3.36 -33.22 15.47
CA VAL A 399 -2.88 -34.20 14.49
C VAL A 399 -3.93 -35.27 14.22
N ARG A 400 -4.57 -35.85 15.26
CA ARG A 400 -5.63 -36.85 15.07
C ARG A 400 -6.87 -36.29 14.38
N ALA A 401 -7.14 -34.99 14.53
CA ALA A 401 -8.23 -34.29 13.86
C ALA A 401 -7.88 -33.86 12.42
N GLY A 402 -6.63 -34.03 11.98
CA GLY A 402 -6.16 -33.54 10.67
C GLY A 402 -6.01 -32.02 10.58
N ARG A 403 -6.01 -31.30 11.72
CA ARG A 403 -5.79 -29.86 11.75
C ARG A 403 -4.30 -29.56 11.56
N ARG A 404 -3.96 -28.81 10.51
CA ARG A 404 -2.59 -28.36 10.25
C ARG A 404 -2.18 -27.25 11.22
N PHE A 405 -0.94 -27.30 11.69
CA PHE A 405 -0.31 -26.26 12.50
C PHE A 405 1.21 -26.29 12.28
N GLU A 406 1.87 -25.19 12.60
CA GLU A 406 3.33 -25.08 12.60
C GLU A 406 3.86 -25.09 14.05
N MET A 407 5.14 -25.41 14.21
CA MET A 407 5.77 -25.53 15.53
C MET A 407 7.12 -24.83 15.52
N VAL A 408 7.30 -23.88 16.43
CA VAL A 408 8.60 -23.26 16.71
C VAL A 408 8.92 -23.51 18.19
N THR A 409 10.08 -24.12 18.45
CA THR A 409 10.52 -24.47 19.81
C THR A 409 11.82 -23.74 20.15
N GLY A 410 11.81 -22.98 21.24
CA GLY A 410 13.00 -22.28 21.71
C GLY A 410 12.66 -21.15 22.68
N LEU A 411 13.67 -20.40 23.11
CA LEU A 411 13.51 -19.31 24.07
C LEU A 411 13.25 -17.97 23.36
N PRO A 412 12.50 -17.04 23.98
CA PRO A 412 12.16 -15.76 23.36
C PRO A 412 13.34 -14.78 23.28
N ASP A 413 14.42 -15.02 24.02
CA ASP A 413 15.66 -14.22 23.97
C ASP A 413 16.64 -14.70 22.89
N GLN A 414 16.30 -15.77 22.15
CA GLN A 414 17.08 -16.30 21.05
C GLN A 414 16.65 -15.65 19.73
N PRO A 415 17.51 -14.85 19.06
CA PRO A 415 17.17 -14.18 17.82
C PRO A 415 16.69 -15.14 16.73
N GLU A 416 17.32 -16.30 16.59
CA GLU A 416 16.98 -17.31 15.58
C GLU A 416 15.54 -17.83 15.70
N ILE A 417 15.00 -17.89 16.92
CA ILE A 417 13.63 -18.35 17.21
C ILE A 417 12.61 -17.26 16.86
N ILE A 418 12.94 -16.00 17.17
CA ILE A 418 12.13 -14.85 16.78
C ILE A 418 12.12 -14.69 15.26
N GLU A 419 13.26 -14.88 14.58
CA GLU A 419 13.33 -14.89 13.12
C GLU A 419 12.48 -16.01 12.51
N GLU A 420 12.49 -17.22 13.08
CA GLU A 420 11.64 -18.31 12.60
C GLU A 420 10.15 -17.98 12.77
N LEU A 421 9.73 -17.47 13.94
CA LEU A 421 8.35 -17.02 14.15
C LEU A 421 7.95 -15.94 13.15
N ARG A 422 8.80 -14.91 12.97
CA ARG A 422 8.58 -13.83 12.00
C ARG A 422 8.42 -14.40 10.60
N PHE A 423 9.31 -15.30 10.18
CA PHE A 423 9.24 -15.96 8.89
C PHE A 423 7.93 -16.73 8.68
N ARG A 424 7.51 -17.56 9.65
CA ARG A 424 6.24 -18.32 9.54
C ARG A 424 5.03 -17.39 9.40
N ILE A 425 4.96 -16.33 10.22
CA ILE A 425 3.85 -15.37 10.19
C ILE A 425 3.84 -14.60 8.86
N SER A 426 5.00 -14.16 8.38
CA SER A 426 5.12 -13.45 7.08
C SER A 426 4.68 -14.32 5.90
N VAL A 427 5.00 -15.61 5.91
CA VAL A 427 4.54 -16.55 4.86
C VAL A 427 3.02 -16.74 4.91
N GLN A 428 2.41 -16.81 6.10
CA GLN A 428 0.95 -16.85 6.23
C GLN A 428 0.30 -15.54 5.74
N CYS A 429 0.93 -14.39 6.01
CA CYS A 429 0.50 -13.09 5.47
C CYS A 429 0.53 -13.09 3.94
N ALA A 430 1.61 -13.56 3.32
CA ALA A 430 1.72 -13.71 1.87
C ALA A 430 0.62 -14.62 1.31
N ALA A 431 0.39 -15.79 1.92
CA ALA A 431 -0.67 -16.71 1.51
C ALA A 431 -2.07 -16.08 1.60
N SER A 432 -2.34 -15.29 2.65
CA SER A 432 -3.59 -14.55 2.81
C SER A 432 -3.78 -13.47 1.74
N GLN A 433 -2.72 -12.74 1.36
CA GLN A 433 -2.76 -11.76 0.27
C GLN A 433 -2.96 -12.41 -1.10
N ILE A 434 -2.30 -13.54 -1.36
CA ILE A 434 -2.49 -14.33 -2.59
C ILE A 434 -3.96 -14.78 -2.72
N ARG A 435 -4.59 -15.24 -1.63
CA ARG A 435 -6.02 -15.60 -1.61
C ARG A 435 -6.99 -14.45 -1.85
N GLN A 436 -6.52 -13.21 -1.79
CA GLN A 436 -7.31 -12.01 -2.03
C GLN A 436 -6.90 -11.31 -3.34
N SER A 437 -5.96 -11.89 -4.08
CA SER A 437 -5.39 -11.30 -5.27
C SER A 437 -6.28 -11.50 -6.51
N HIS A 438 -6.23 -10.56 -7.45
CA HIS A 438 -7.00 -10.63 -8.68
C HIS A 438 -6.07 -10.69 -9.88
N VAL A 439 -6.11 -11.78 -10.64
CA VAL A 439 -5.34 -11.94 -11.89
C VAL A 439 -6.28 -11.78 -13.07
N ALA A 440 -5.85 -11.04 -14.09
CA ALA A 440 -6.63 -10.85 -15.31
C ALA A 440 -5.88 -11.22 -16.58
N LEU A 441 -6.60 -11.80 -17.53
CA LEU A 441 -6.25 -11.88 -18.94
C LEU A 441 -7.02 -10.78 -19.68
N MET A 442 -6.30 -9.87 -20.34
CA MET A 442 -6.90 -8.87 -21.23
C MET A 442 -6.76 -9.28 -22.70
N GLY A 443 -7.89 -9.54 -23.35
CA GLY A 443 -7.91 -10.08 -24.70
C GLY A 443 -7.85 -11.61 -24.72
N GLU A 444 -7.09 -12.17 -25.65
CA GLU A 444 -6.89 -13.61 -25.80
C GLU A 444 -5.41 -13.96 -25.64
N ALA A 445 -5.13 -15.17 -25.16
CA ALA A 445 -3.77 -15.69 -25.12
C ALA A 445 -3.24 -15.99 -26.53
N MET A 446 -1.93 -15.89 -26.71
CA MET A 446 -1.30 -16.14 -28.00
C MET A 446 -1.55 -17.60 -28.44
N PRO A 447 -2.10 -17.82 -29.64
CA PRO A 447 -2.37 -19.17 -30.13
C PRO A 447 -1.10 -19.99 -30.31
N GLY A 448 -1.12 -21.26 -29.90
CA GLY A 448 -0.05 -22.22 -30.15
C GLY A 448 1.03 -22.31 -29.06
N MET A 449 0.95 -21.50 -28.00
CA MET A 449 1.82 -21.61 -26.82
C MET A 449 1.28 -22.70 -25.88
N GLY A 450 1.85 -23.89 -25.97
CA GLY A 450 1.36 -25.06 -25.24
C GLY A 450 1.72 -25.07 -23.75
N ASP A 451 2.81 -24.41 -23.37
CA ASP A 451 3.28 -24.33 -22.00
C ASP A 451 2.54 -23.26 -21.17
N SER A 452 1.86 -22.31 -21.83
CA SER A 452 0.98 -21.32 -21.18
C SER A 452 -0.48 -21.79 -21.03
N VAL A 453 -0.80 -23.04 -21.43
CA VAL A 453 -2.16 -23.60 -21.30
C VAL A 453 -2.51 -23.80 -19.83
N PHE A 454 -3.48 -23.02 -19.36
CA PHE A 454 -3.74 -22.83 -17.93
C PHE A 454 -5.07 -23.44 -17.48
N ASP A 455 -5.06 -24.19 -16.37
CA ASP A 455 -6.29 -24.68 -15.74
C ASP A 455 -6.80 -23.66 -14.70
N GLU A 456 -7.66 -22.75 -15.14
CA GLU A 456 -8.25 -21.70 -14.29
C GLU A 456 -9.08 -22.27 -13.14
N LYS A 457 -9.71 -23.44 -13.30
CA LYS A 457 -10.52 -24.05 -12.24
C LYS A 457 -9.67 -24.67 -11.16
N GLN A 458 -8.56 -25.28 -11.55
CA GLN A 458 -7.56 -25.74 -10.59
C GLN A 458 -6.89 -24.56 -9.89
N TYR A 459 -6.62 -23.45 -10.59
CA TYR A 459 -6.10 -22.22 -9.98
C TYR A 459 -7.05 -21.67 -8.90
N GLU A 460 -8.34 -21.49 -9.25
CA GLU A 460 -9.37 -21.01 -8.32
C GLU A 460 -9.47 -21.91 -7.08
N LYS A 461 -9.39 -23.23 -7.25
CA LYS A 461 -9.42 -24.19 -6.15
C LYS A 461 -8.21 -24.10 -5.23
N VAL A 462 -7.01 -23.90 -5.77
CA VAL A 462 -5.76 -23.91 -5.01
C VAL A 462 -5.50 -22.56 -4.35
N PHE A 463 -5.63 -21.48 -5.09
CA PHE A 463 -5.27 -20.14 -4.64
C PHE A 463 -6.46 -19.31 -4.16
N GLY A 464 -7.70 -19.77 -4.39
CA GLY A 464 -8.91 -19.17 -3.83
C GLY A 464 -9.51 -18.04 -4.66
N THR A 465 -8.88 -17.63 -5.77
CA THR A 465 -9.38 -16.58 -6.66
C THR A 465 -9.39 -17.05 -8.12
N GLY A 466 -10.42 -16.64 -8.86
CA GLY A 466 -10.53 -16.94 -10.29
C GLY A 466 -9.80 -15.94 -11.17
N ILE A 467 -9.63 -16.28 -12.45
CA ILE A 467 -9.08 -15.39 -13.48
C ILE A 467 -10.18 -14.49 -14.03
N HIS A 468 -9.88 -13.19 -14.13
CA HIS A 468 -10.76 -12.20 -14.74
C HIS A 468 -10.45 -12.09 -16.23
N HIS A 469 -11.46 -12.26 -17.08
CA HIS A 469 -11.32 -12.05 -18.52
C HIS A 469 -11.81 -10.65 -18.87
N LEU A 470 -10.89 -9.78 -19.25
CA LEU A 470 -11.16 -8.37 -19.52
C LEU A 470 -11.12 -8.10 -21.03
N PRO A 471 -12.17 -7.52 -21.63
CA PRO A 471 -12.13 -7.17 -23.04
C PRO A 471 -11.22 -5.94 -23.26
N PRO A 472 -10.39 -5.90 -24.34
CA PRO A 472 -9.55 -4.75 -24.67
C PRO A 472 -10.32 -3.43 -24.81
N LYS A 473 -11.63 -3.52 -25.07
CA LYS A 473 -12.57 -2.39 -25.07
C LYS A 473 -12.45 -1.50 -23.82
N LEU A 474 -12.22 -2.10 -22.65
CA LEU A 474 -12.08 -1.34 -21.39
C LEU A 474 -10.89 -0.39 -21.42
N LEU A 475 -9.74 -0.87 -21.93
CA LEU A 475 -8.54 -0.06 -22.11
C LEU A 475 -8.78 1.04 -23.16
N ALA A 476 -9.41 0.72 -24.29
CA ALA A 476 -9.75 1.70 -25.32
C ALA A 476 -10.69 2.80 -24.80
N GLU A 477 -11.70 2.43 -23.99
CA GLU A 477 -12.62 3.36 -23.35
C GLU A 477 -11.93 4.23 -22.31
N ALA A 478 -11.04 3.67 -21.50
CA ALA A 478 -10.28 4.39 -20.50
C ALA A 478 -9.28 5.38 -21.14
N CYS A 479 -8.65 5.03 -22.27
CA CYS A 479 -7.78 5.95 -23.01
C CYS A 479 -8.50 7.25 -23.41
N ARG A 480 -9.78 7.17 -23.80
CA ARG A 480 -10.59 8.36 -24.16
C ARG A 480 -10.93 9.26 -22.98
N LYS A 481 -10.79 8.78 -21.75
CA LYS A 481 -11.12 9.49 -20.51
C LYS A 481 -9.90 10.08 -19.81
N ALA A 482 -8.69 9.83 -20.30
CA ALA A 482 -7.46 10.38 -19.73
C ALA A 482 -7.47 11.91 -19.78
N ASN A 483 -6.99 12.56 -18.71
CA ASN A 483 -7.02 14.01 -18.57
C ASN A 483 -5.67 14.64 -18.89
N ASP A 484 -5.67 15.81 -19.53
CA ASP A 484 -4.44 16.46 -20.01
C ASP A 484 -3.51 16.92 -18.86
N THR A 485 -4.07 17.25 -17.69
CA THR A 485 -3.29 17.72 -16.54
C THR A 485 -2.42 16.61 -15.93
N GLU A 486 -2.96 15.41 -15.79
CA GLU A 486 -2.24 14.23 -15.32
C GLU A 486 -1.18 13.79 -16.33
N ILE A 487 -1.49 13.91 -17.63
CA ILE A 487 -0.53 13.62 -18.71
C ILE A 487 0.72 14.50 -18.56
N GLU A 488 0.57 15.82 -18.42
CA GLU A 488 1.73 16.71 -18.27
C GLU A 488 2.48 16.46 -16.96
N SER A 489 1.78 16.11 -15.87
CA SER A 489 2.45 15.77 -14.61
C SER A 489 3.31 14.51 -14.71
N ILE A 490 2.80 13.46 -15.36
CA ILE A 490 3.57 12.23 -15.60
C ILE A 490 4.74 12.52 -16.53
N ARG A 491 4.51 13.29 -17.60
CA ARG A 491 5.55 13.68 -18.55
C ARG A 491 6.73 14.37 -17.86
N HIS A 492 6.45 15.32 -16.97
CA HIS A 492 7.50 15.99 -16.21
C HIS A 492 8.32 15.04 -15.33
N LYS A 493 7.66 14.08 -14.67
CA LYS A 493 8.34 13.06 -13.85
C LYS A 493 9.23 12.17 -14.70
N ASP A 494 8.77 11.76 -15.88
CA ASP A 494 9.58 10.92 -16.76
C ASP A 494 10.86 11.62 -17.23
N LEU A 495 10.77 12.92 -17.58
CA LEU A 495 11.92 13.73 -17.99
C LEU A 495 12.94 13.93 -16.85
N GLU A 496 12.51 13.82 -15.60
CA GLU A 496 13.38 13.87 -14.43
C GLU A 496 14.03 12.51 -14.16
N LEU A 497 13.27 11.42 -14.28
CA LEU A 497 13.68 10.08 -13.86
C LEU A 497 14.48 9.31 -14.93
N PHE A 498 14.27 9.59 -16.21
CA PHE A 498 14.77 8.75 -17.30
C PHE A 498 15.60 9.52 -18.31
N ASP A 499 16.54 8.83 -18.93
CA ASP A 499 17.24 9.34 -20.11
C ASP A 499 16.34 9.13 -21.33
N ILE A 500 16.17 10.17 -22.15
CA ILE A 500 15.18 10.15 -23.24
C ILE A 500 15.86 9.87 -24.58
N ASP A 501 15.35 8.87 -25.30
CA ASP A 501 15.75 8.61 -26.68
C ASP A 501 15.51 9.86 -27.57
N PRO A 502 16.53 10.40 -28.25
CA PRO A 502 16.38 11.57 -29.12
C PRO A 502 15.39 11.38 -30.28
N SER A 503 15.11 10.14 -30.67
CA SER A 503 14.13 9.80 -31.70
C SER A 503 12.68 9.82 -31.19
N MET A 504 12.47 9.88 -29.88
CA MET A 504 11.16 9.92 -29.25
C MET A 504 10.46 11.25 -29.56
N THR A 505 9.28 11.18 -30.18
CA THR A 505 8.47 12.37 -30.42
C THR A 505 7.59 12.69 -29.21
N LEU A 506 7.17 13.95 -29.05
CA LEU A 506 6.19 14.32 -28.04
C LEU A 506 4.88 13.53 -28.19
N SER A 507 4.47 13.24 -29.43
CA SER A 507 3.26 12.45 -29.70
C SER A 507 3.36 11.02 -29.16
N ASP A 508 4.52 10.37 -29.32
CA ASP A 508 4.75 9.01 -28.81
C ASP A 508 4.67 8.98 -27.28
N HIS A 509 5.22 10.00 -26.63
CA HIS A 509 5.21 10.13 -25.17
C HIS A 509 3.80 10.36 -24.64
N LEU A 510 3.07 11.35 -25.18
CA LEU A 510 1.71 11.65 -24.76
C LEU A 510 0.76 10.47 -24.97
N ARG A 511 0.91 9.72 -26.07
CA ARG A 511 0.14 8.50 -26.34
C ARG A 511 0.43 7.41 -25.30
N SER A 512 1.69 7.18 -24.96
CA SER A 512 2.08 6.15 -23.98
C SER A 512 1.61 6.52 -22.56
N ILE A 513 1.67 7.79 -22.18
CA ILE A 513 1.14 8.28 -20.89
C ILE A 513 -0.37 8.12 -20.83
N ARG A 514 -1.09 8.40 -21.94
CA ARG A 514 -2.54 8.17 -22.00
C ARG A 514 -2.89 6.71 -21.72
N GLN A 515 -2.10 5.78 -22.24
CA GLN A 515 -2.27 4.35 -21.97
C GLN A 515 -1.92 3.99 -20.52
N GLU A 516 -0.89 4.62 -19.94
CA GLU A 516 -0.58 4.46 -18.52
C GLU A 516 -1.78 4.85 -17.64
N ILE A 517 -2.35 6.03 -17.84
CA ILE A 517 -3.51 6.50 -17.07
C ILE A 517 -4.69 5.53 -17.25
N ALA A 518 -4.92 5.10 -18.49
CA ALA A 518 -6.01 4.19 -18.81
C ALA A 518 -5.84 2.82 -18.14
N LEU A 519 -4.65 2.22 -18.27
CA LEU A 519 -4.37 0.90 -17.72
C LEU A 519 -4.39 0.93 -16.19
N ARG A 520 -3.84 1.98 -15.56
CA ARG A 520 -3.97 2.24 -14.12
C ARG A 520 -5.42 2.28 -13.66
N SER A 521 -6.28 2.96 -14.43
CA SER A 521 -7.71 3.01 -14.12
C SER A 521 -8.34 1.62 -14.12
N VAL A 522 -8.03 0.79 -15.12
CA VAL A 522 -8.52 -0.59 -15.23
C VAL A 522 -8.00 -1.45 -14.07
N VAL A 523 -6.70 -1.39 -13.79
CA VAL A 523 -6.06 -2.12 -12.68
C VAL A 523 -6.71 -1.75 -11.35
N ASN A 524 -6.95 -0.46 -11.11
CA ASN A 524 -7.60 0.01 -9.88
C ASN A 524 -9.08 -0.38 -9.80
N GLU A 525 -9.85 -0.22 -10.89
CA GLU A 525 -11.29 -0.55 -10.94
C GLU A 525 -11.54 -2.03 -10.66
N HIS A 526 -10.68 -2.91 -11.18
CA HIS A 526 -10.78 -4.35 -11.01
C HIS A 526 -9.91 -4.90 -9.87
N ARG A 527 -9.20 -4.03 -9.13
CA ARG A 527 -8.27 -4.37 -8.04
C ARG A 527 -7.24 -5.43 -8.43
N LEU A 528 -6.70 -5.34 -9.66
CA LEU A 528 -5.81 -6.35 -10.23
C LEU A 528 -4.47 -6.38 -9.50
N SER A 529 -4.07 -7.57 -9.05
CA SER A 529 -2.72 -7.89 -8.57
C SER A 529 -1.80 -8.36 -9.69
N GLY A 530 -2.37 -8.96 -10.74
CA GLY A 530 -1.63 -9.43 -11.90
C GLY A 530 -2.41 -9.22 -13.19
N LEU A 531 -1.70 -8.92 -14.28
CA LEU A 531 -2.28 -8.71 -15.59
C LEU A 531 -1.42 -9.38 -16.66
N THR A 532 -2.06 -10.09 -17.58
CA THR A 532 -1.44 -10.51 -18.83
C THR A 532 -2.26 -10.07 -20.03
N LEU A 533 -1.57 -9.84 -21.15
CA LEU A 533 -2.16 -9.53 -22.44
C LEU A 533 -1.31 -10.12 -23.56
N SER A 534 -1.93 -10.39 -24.70
CA SER A 534 -1.21 -10.67 -25.94
C SER A 534 -1.06 -9.39 -26.76
N PHE A 535 0.16 -9.11 -27.21
CA PHE A 535 0.43 -7.95 -28.06
C PHE A 535 -0.41 -7.97 -29.35
N ASP A 536 -0.69 -9.13 -29.92
CA ASP A 536 -1.45 -9.25 -31.19
C ASP A 536 -2.90 -8.78 -31.01
N THR A 537 -3.52 -9.20 -29.90
CA THR A 537 -4.89 -8.78 -29.56
C THR A 537 -4.96 -7.30 -29.24
N ILE A 538 -3.96 -6.75 -28.54
CA ILE A 538 -3.97 -5.36 -28.08
C ILE A 538 -3.58 -4.38 -29.20
N ALA A 539 -2.54 -4.69 -29.97
CA ALA A 539 -2.02 -3.82 -31.03
C ALA A 539 -3.04 -3.58 -32.14
N THR A 540 -3.86 -4.58 -32.44
CA THR A 540 -4.84 -4.52 -33.54
C THR A 540 -6.22 -4.00 -33.11
N TYR A 541 -6.43 -3.74 -31.82
CA TYR A 541 -7.75 -3.38 -31.30
C TYR A 541 -8.12 -1.90 -31.56
N PRO A 542 -9.29 -1.61 -32.16
CA PRO A 542 -9.71 -0.23 -32.43
C PRO A 542 -9.79 0.65 -31.17
N GLY A 543 -9.04 1.74 -31.17
CA GLY A 543 -8.99 2.71 -30.07
C GLY A 543 -7.83 2.49 -29.08
N ILE A 544 -6.98 1.50 -29.32
CA ILE A 544 -5.68 1.35 -28.67
C ILE A 544 -4.62 1.67 -29.74
N GLU A 545 -3.88 2.76 -29.55
CA GLU A 545 -2.97 3.26 -30.59
C GLU A 545 -1.61 2.52 -30.61
N THR A 546 -1.13 2.09 -29.43
CA THR A 546 0.19 1.45 -29.27
C THR A 546 0.14 0.33 -28.23
N ILE A 547 1.19 -0.48 -28.11
CA ILE A 547 1.27 -1.54 -27.10
C ILE A 547 1.67 -0.89 -25.76
N PRO A 548 0.98 -1.17 -24.63
CA PRO A 548 1.15 -0.43 -23.38
C PRO A 548 2.37 -0.86 -22.56
N PHE A 549 3.51 -1.20 -23.18
CA PHE A 549 4.71 -1.65 -22.47
C PHE A 549 5.22 -0.62 -21.47
N TYR A 550 5.30 0.66 -21.87
CA TYR A 550 5.61 1.76 -20.95
C TYR A 550 4.76 1.75 -19.67
N ALA A 551 3.45 1.52 -19.79
CA ALA A 551 2.56 1.42 -18.64
C ALA A 551 2.82 0.16 -17.81
N ILE A 552 2.98 -0.99 -18.47
CA ILE A 552 3.28 -2.29 -17.84
C ILE A 552 4.58 -2.22 -17.03
N ASN A 553 5.66 -1.65 -17.58
CA ASN A 553 6.92 -1.47 -16.88
C ASN A 553 6.75 -0.67 -15.58
N LYS A 554 5.95 0.39 -15.62
CA LYS A 554 5.68 1.24 -14.44
C LYS A 554 4.77 0.57 -13.43
N LEU A 555 3.78 -0.21 -13.87
CA LEU A 555 2.91 -0.98 -12.98
C LEU A 555 3.65 -2.12 -12.28
N MET A 556 4.59 -2.79 -12.96
CA MET A 556 5.49 -3.76 -12.31
C MET A 556 6.33 -3.10 -11.21
N ALA A 557 6.84 -1.88 -11.45
CA ALA A 557 7.56 -1.10 -10.44
C ALA A 557 6.70 -0.72 -9.21
N GLU A 558 5.39 -0.85 -9.32
CA GLU A 558 4.43 -0.60 -8.24
C GLU A 558 3.83 -1.87 -7.64
N GLY A 559 4.34 -3.05 -8.04
CA GLY A 559 3.95 -4.34 -7.47
C GLY A 559 2.94 -5.14 -8.29
N MET A 560 2.53 -4.67 -9.48
CA MET A 560 1.64 -5.45 -10.34
C MET A 560 2.44 -6.56 -11.01
N ALA A 561 2.03 -7.81 -10.84
CA ALA A 561 2.59 -8.91 -11.60
C ALA A 561 2.20 -8.81 -13.08
N TYR A 562 3.09 -9.23 -13.97
CA TYR A 562 2.82 -9.23 -15.41
C TYR A 562 3.34 -10.50 -16.07
N GLY A 563 2.63 -10.94 -17.10
CA GLY A 563 3.08 -11.95 -18.05
C GLY A 563 2.81 -11.52 -19.48
N GLY A 564 3.77 -11.77 -20.37
CA GLY A 564 3.60 -11.54 -21.80
C GLY A 564 2.65 -12.56 -22.45
N GLU A 565 2.22 -12.27 -23.68
CA GLU A 565 1.55 -13.22 -24.58
C GLU A 565 0.24 -13.88 -24.05
N GLY A 566 -0.36 -13.34 -22.99
CA GLY A 566 -1.51 -13.96 -22.32
C GLY A 566 -1.14 -15.10 -21.36
N ASP A 567 0.13 -15.22 -20.96
CA ASP A 567 0.63 -16.25 -20.05
C ASP A 567 0.15 -16.06 -18.61
N LEU A 568 -0.80 -16.89 -18.21
CA LEU A 568 -1.37 -16.92 -16.86
C LEU A 568 -0.45 -17.58 -15.83
N PHE A 569 0.44 -18.50 -16.23
CA PHE A 569 1.37 -19.14 -15.29
C PHE A 569 2.39 -18.15 -14.74
N VAL A 570 3.04 -17.40 -15.63
CA VAL A 570 4.03 -16.41 -15.19
C VAL A 570 3.36 -15.24 -14.47
N THR A 571 2.14 -14.87 -14.84
CA THR A 571 1.39 -13.82 -14.14
C THR A 571 1.00 -14.24 -12.73
N ALA A 572 0.46 -15.46 -12.58
CA ALA A 572 0.13 -16.02 -11.27
C ALA A 572 1.37 -16.19 -10.39
N SER A 573 2.48 -16.70 -10.95
CA SER A 573 3.73 -16.81 -10.21
C SER A 573 4.32 -15.47 -9.83
N GLY A 574 4.13 -14.43 -10.65
CA GLY A 574 4.54 -13.06 -10.33
C GLY A 574 3.78 -12.51 -9.13
N VAL A 575 2.47 -12.79 -9.02
CA VAL A 575 1.67 -12.40 -7.84
C VAL A 575 2.17 -13.12 -6.59
N ILE A 576 2.44 -14.42 -6.69
CA ILE A 576 2.96 -15.23 -5.58
C ILE A 576 4.32 -14.70 -5.13
N ALA A 577 5.23 -14.46 -6.08
CA ALA A 577 6.56 -13.91 -5.80
C ALA A 577 6.48 -12.52 -5.19
N HIS A 578 5.56 -11.67 -5.68
CA HIS A 578 5.40 -10.30 -5.21
C HIS A 578 4.99 -10.28 -3.74
N TYR A 579 3.94 -11.02 -3.36
CA TYR A 579 3.50 -11.03 -1.96
C TYR A 579 4.46 -11.77 -1.02
N LEU A 580 5.36 -12.61 -1.54
CA LEU A 580 6.41 -13.26 -0.74
C LEU A 580 7.66 -12.37 -0.56
N ALA A 581 8.13 -11.74 -1.63
CA ALA A 581 9.49 -11.21 -1.74
C ALA A 581 9.58 -9.72 -2.12
N GLY A 582 8.47 -9.09 -2.53
CA GLY A 582 8.41 -7.66 -2.82
C GLY A 582 8.54 -7.36 -4.30
N ASP A 583 9.54 -6.56 -4.69
CA ASP A 583 9.73 -6.18 -6.09
C ASP A 583 10.06 -7.40 -6.96
N VAL A 584 9.22 -7.65 -7.97
CA VAL A 584 9.34 -8.74 -8.94
C VAL A 584 9.55 -8.16 -10.34
N THR A 585 10.31 -8.86 -11.17
CA THR A 585 10.29 -8.65 -12.61
C THR A 585 10.00 -9.93 -13.36
N PHE A 586 9.20 -9.80 -14.40
CA PHE A 586 9.09 -10.79 -15.48
C PHE A 586 10.41 -10.89 -16.25
N THR A 587 10.76 -12.10 -16.70
CA THR A 587 11.95 -12.36 -17.51
C THR A 587 11.84 -13.64 -18.33
N GLU A 588 12.63 -13.75 -19.38
CA GLU A 588 12.79 -14.96 -20.20
C GLU A 588 14.29 -15.24 -20.43
N MET A 589 14.66 -16.52 -20.40
CA MET A 589 16.00 -17.01 -20.68
C MET A 589 16.25 -17.11 -22.20
N TYR A 590 16.85 -16.08 -22.80
CA TYR A 590 16.96 -15.96 -24.26
C TYR A 590 18.13 -16.72 -24.89
N THR A 591 19.33 -16.67 -24.30
CA THR A 591 20.53 -17.20 -24.96
C THR A 591 21.55 -17.71 -23.95
N MET A 592 22.14 -18.89 -24.23
CA MET A 592 23.13 -19.53 -23.37
C MET A 592 24.55 -19.05 -23.67
N ASP A 593 25.34 -18.85 -22.61
CA ASP A 593 26.78 -18.58 -22.65
C ASP A 593 27.50 -19.65 -21.81
N PHE A 594 27.92 -20.73 -22.48
CA PHE A 594 28.51 -21.89 -21.82
C PHE A 594 29.91 -21.63 -21.26
N ASP A 595 30.66 -20.68 -21.82
CA ASP A 595 32.03 -20.40 -21.40
C ASP A 595 32.04 -19.57 -20.11
N ASN A 596 31.06 -18.68 -19.94
CA ASN A 596 30.89 -17.88 -18.74
C ASN A 596 29.90 -18.47 -17.72
N ASN A 597 29.25 -19.59 -18.05
CA ASN A 597 28.24 -20.24 -17.21
C ASN A 597 27.03 -19.33 -16.91
N CYS A 598 26.58 -18.59 -17.94
CA CYS A 598 25.53 -17.60 -17.83
C CYS A 598 24.44 -17.80 -18.88
N VAL A 599 23.29 -17.16 -18.63
CA VAL A 599 22.22 -16.97 -19.62
C VAL A 599 21.99 -15.47 -19.79
N LEU A 600 21.86 -15.03 -21.03
CA LEU A 600 21.36 -13.70 -21.36
C LEU A 600 19.83 -13.73 -21.28
N ASN A 601 19.31 -12.87 -20.42
CA ASN A 601 17.87 -12.68 -20.20
C ASN A 601 17.41 -11.40 -20.89
N SER A 602 16.21 -11.45 -21.45
CA SER A 602 15.55 -10.31 -22.09
C SER A 602 14.05 -10.60 -22.20
N HIS A 603 13.30 -9.69 -22.81
CA HIS A 603 12.00 -9.90 -23.44
C HIS A 603 11.74 -8.74 -24.39
N MET A 604 10.58 -8.68 -25.05
CA MET A 604 10.22 -7.62 -25.98
C MET A 604 10.40 -6.21 -25.38
N ALA A 605 9.92 -5.99 -24.16
CA ALA A 605 10.07 -4.72 -23.44
C ALA A 605 9.87 -4.81 -21.91
N GLU A 606 9.20 -5.85 -21.44
CA GLU A 606 8.59 -5.91 -20.11
C GLU A 606 9.63 -6.31 -19.07
N CYS A 607 10.02 -5.34 -18.25
CA CYS A 607 10.93 -5.51 -17.13
C CYS A 607 10.67 -4.42 -16.09
N ASN A 608 10.83 -4.75 -14.81
CA ASN A 608 10.60 -3.81 -13.72
C ASN A 608 11.77 -2.79 -13.63
N TRP A 609 11.52 -1.55 -14.04
CA TRP A 609 12.56 -0.52 -14.04
C TRP A 609 13.04 -0.11 -12.64
N LYS A 610 12.24 -0.34 -11.58
CA LYS A 610 12.67 -0.10 -10.20
C LYS A 610 13.82 -1.03 -9.78
N MET A 611 13.97 -2.15 -10.45
CA MET A 611 15.06 -3.12 -10.25
C MET A 611 16.30 -2.81 -11.11
N ALA A 612 16.27 -1.76 -11.94
CA ALA A 612 17.41 -1.32 -12.73
C ALA A 612 18.60 -0.91 -11.85
N ARG A 613 19.79 -0.98 -12.44
CA ARG A 613 21.04 -0.50 -11.84
C ARG A 613 20.89 0.92 -11.28
N LYS A 614 21.49 1.20 -10.12
CA LYS A 614 21.42 2.52 -9.45
C LYS A 614 22.49 3.50 -9.90
N ASP A 615 23.50 3.05 -10.65
CA ASP A 615 24.61 3.86 -11.13
C ASP A 615 24.28 4.72 -12.37
N ARG A 616 23.10 4.54 -12.96
CA ARG A 616 22.62 5.28 -14.15
C ARG A 616 21.10 5.31 -14.20
N LYS A 617 20.54 6.20 -15.02
CA LYS A 617 19.09 6.24 -15.26
C LYS A 617 18.70 5.17 -16.29
N PRO A 618 17.54 4.51 -16.14
CA PRO A 618 16.93 3.78 -17.24
C PRO A 618 16.65 4.72 -18.41
N ALA A 619 16.81 4.25 -19.65
CA ALA A 619 16.50 5.03 -20.84
C ALA A 619 15.07 4.75 -21.30
N LEU A 620 14.26 5.78 -21.54
CA LEU A 620 12.96 5.67 -22.19
C LEU A 620 13.17 5.65 -23.72
N VAL A 621 12.93 4.49 -24.32
CA VAL A 621 13.28 4.19 -25.72
C VAL A 621 12.03 4.09 -26.58
N ARG A 622 12.14 4.54 -27.84
CA ARG A 622 11.08 4.43 -28.85
C ARG A 622 11.35 3.28 -29.81
N ARG A 623 10.33 2.47 -30.11
CA ARG A 623 10.43 1.42 -31.12
C ARG A 623 9.18 1.28 -31.95
N GLN A 624 9.37 1.01 -33.24
CA GLN A 624 8.30 0.58 -34.13
C GLN A 624 8.14 -0.93 -34.00
N PHE A 625 6.92 -1.39 -33.75
CA PHE A 625 6.66 -2.82 -33.64
C PHE A 625 6.72 -3.49 -35.01
N SER A 626 7.47 -4.60 -35.10
CA SER A 626 7.68 -5.32 -36.36
C SER A 626 6.72 -6.50 -36.55
N LEU A 627 6.04 -6.94 -35.49
CA LEU A 627 5.22 -8.16 -35.49
C LEU A 627 3.72 -7.89 -35.58
N ALA A 628 3.26 -6.66 -35.36
CA ALA A 628 1.88 -6.24 -35.56
C ALA A 628 1.81 -4.78 -36.03
N GLU A 629 0.72 -4.40 -36.70
CA GLU A 629 0.46 -3.02 -37.10
C GLU A 629 0.05 -2.19 -35.88
N SER A 630 0.96 -1.35 -35.39
CA SER A 630 0.69 -0.38 -34.31
C SER A 630 1.48 0.90 -34.53
N GLU A 631 1.11 1.98 -33.84
CA GLU A 631 2.00 3.12 -33.67
C GLU A 631 3.25 2.70 -32.88
N PRO A 632 4.35 3.48 -32.92
CA PRO A 632 5.52 3.24 -32.08
C PRO A 632 5.13 3.13 -30.60
N PHE A 633 5.76 2.21 -29.89
CA PHE A 633 5.61 2.03 -28.45
C PHE A 633 6.85 2.54 -27.72
N LEU A 634 6.64 2.91 -26.46
CA LEU A 634 7.70 3.28 -25.54
C LEU A 634 7.87 2.20 -24.47
N PHE A 635 9.09 2.08 -23.95
CA PHE A 635 9.47 1.17 -22.88
C PHE A 635 10.84 1.61 -22.33
N PHE A 636 11.34 0.92 -21.32
CA PHE A 636 12.61 1.27 -20.67
C PHE A 636 13.72 0.33 -21.09
N HIS A 637 14.92 0.84 -21.40
CA HIS A 637 16.12 0.06 -21.65
C HIS A 637 17.09 0.21 -20.46
N PHE A 638 17.48 -0.91 -19.87
CA PHE A 638 18.40 -0.99 -18.73
C PHE A 638 18.89 -2.43 -18.51
N ALA A 639 19.91 -2.57 -17.67
CA ALA A 639 20.26 -3.82 -17.00
C ALA A 639 19.80 -3.77 -15.53
N LEU A 640 19.54 -4.94 -14.95
CA LEU A 640 19.22 -5.08 -13.53
C LEU A 640 20.44 -4.79 -12.64
N GLU A 641 20.18 -4.35 -11.40
CA GLU A 641 21.22 -4.22 -10.36
C GLU A 641 21.93 -5.57 -10.14
N PRO A 642 23.27 -5.61 -10.02
CA PRO A 642 23.96 -6.87 -9.76
C PRO A 642 23.63 -7.44 -8.39
N GLY A 643 23.61 -8.76 -8.26
CA GLY A 643 23.42 -9.40 -6.97
C GLY A 643 22.68 -10.74 -7.00
N PRO A 644 22.58 -11.40 -5.84
CA PRO A 644 21.93 -12.70 -5.72
C PRO A 644 20.42 -12.56 -5.98
N VAL A 645 19.87 -13.49 -6.74
CA VAL A 645 18.45 -13.53 -7.10
C VAL A 645 17.90 -14.95 -6.99
N THR A 646 16.59 -15.04 -6.76
CA THR A 646 15.81 -16.27 -6.91
C THR A 646 14.99 -16.16 -8.19
N LEU A 647 15.16 -17.09 -9.13
CA LEU A 647 14.22 -17.29 -10.22
C LEU A 647 13.08 -18.18 -9.73
N PHE A 648 11.87 -17.88 -10.14
CA PHE A 648 10.66 -18.61 -9.78
C PHE A 648 9.80 -18.87 -11.02
N ASP A 649 9.40 -20.13 -11.16
CA ASP A 649 8.50 -20.62 -12.18
C ASP A 649 7.35 -21.41 -11.53
N LEU A 650 6.17 -21.31 -12.16
CA LEU A 650 4.98 -22.06 -11.81
C LEU A 650 4.52 -22.84 -13.04
N THR A 651 4.54 -24.15 -12.92
CA THR A 651 4.05 -25.07 -13.96
C THR A 651 3.04 -26.04 -13.37
N MET A 652 2.62 -27.06 -14.13
CA MET A 652 1.76 -28.14 -13.66
C MET A 652 2.37 -29.51 -13.92
N THR A 653 2.15 -30.42 -12.97
CA THR A 653 2.49 -31.83 -13.14
C THR A 653 1.47 -32.55 -14.02
N SER A 654 1.81 -33.76 -14.48
CA SER A 654 0.88 -34.66 -15.18
C SER A 654 -0.37 -35.04 -14.36
N GLU A 655 -0.38 -34.79 -13.05
CA GLU A 655 -1.50 -35.04 -12.14
C GLU A 655 -2.34 -33.78 -11.88
N ALA A 656 -2.16 -32.73 -12.69
CA ALA A 656 -2.80 -31.42 -12.56
C ALA A 656 -2.54 -30.73 -11.19
N GLN A 657 -1.38 -31.00 -10.59
CA GLN A 657 -0.91 -30.27 -9.40
C GLN A 657 0.01 -29.13 -9.83
N PHE A 658 -0.19 -27.93 -9.29
CA PHE A 658 0.78 -26.84 -9.47
C PHE A 658 2.16 -27.23 -8.91
N HIS A 659 3.20 -26.85 -9.62
CA HIS A 659 4.58 -27.16 -9.28
C HIS A 659 5.42 -25.88 -9.27
N PHE A 660 5.93 -25.54 -8.09
CA PHE A 660 6.81 -24.41 -7.84
C PHE A 660 8.25 -24.85 -8.11
N ILE A 661 8.93 -24.17 -9.03
CA ILE A 661 10.33 -24.41 -9.35
C ILE A 661 11.12 -23.15 -9.02
N THR A 662 12.16 -23.29 -8.19
CA THR A 662 13.06 -22.17 -7.85
C THR A 662 14.49 -22.45 -8.23
N PHE A 663 15.24 -21.41 -8.55
CA PHE A 663 16.68 -21.45 -8.80
C PHE A 663 17.35 -20.32 -8.03
N GLN A 664 18.58 -20.55 -7.58
CA GLN A 664 19.41 -19.49 -7.05
C GLN A 664 20.51 -19.15 -8.05
N CYS A 665 20.56 -17.91 -8.49
CA CYS A 665 21.59 -17.39 -9.39
C CYS A 665 21.97 -15.96 -9.02
N GLU A 666 22.78 -15.32 -9.85
CA GLU A 666 23.24 -13.95 -9.64
C GLU A 666 23.06 -13.14 -10.91
N VAL A 667 22.55 -11.91 -10.79
CA VAL A 667 22.64 -10.93 -11.88
C VAL A 667 24.10 -10.47 -11.96
N ASP A 668 24.73 -10.68 -13.12
CA ASP A 668 26.12 -10.28 -13.35
C ASP A 668 26.32 -8.75 -13.27
N ASP A 669 27.49 -8.33 -12.76
CA ASP A 669 27.90 -6.93 -12.78
C ASP A 669 28.46 -6.50 -14.15
N LEU A 670 27.59 -6.52 -15.16
CA LEU A 670 27.87 -6.05 -16.50
C LEU A 670 26.82 -5.01 -16.93
N PRO A 671 27.19 -4.07 -17.82
CA PRO A 671 26.21 -3.22 -18.47
C PRO A 671 25.29 -4.05 -19.39
N ALA A 672 24.15 -3.47 -19.75
CA ALA A 672 23.30 -3.99 -20.81
C ALA A 672 24.09 -4.06 -22.13
N CYS A 673 23.82 -5.09 -22.93
CA CYS A 673 24.38 -5.24 -24.27
C CYS A 673 23.88 -4.10 -25.17
N GLU A 674 24.78 -3.21 -25.60
CA GLU A 674 24.43 -2.01 -26.40
C GLU A 674 23.73 -2.32 -27.72
N GLY A 675 24.00 -3.50 -28.30
CA GLY A 675 23.35 -3.96 -29.53
C GLY A 675 21.90 -4.42 -29.34
N LEU A 676 21.40 -4.48 -28.11
CA LEU A 676 20.03 -4.82 -27.79
C LEU A 676 19.30 -3.58 -27.28
N ASP A 677 18.26 -3.20 -28.01
CA ASP A 677 17.42 -2.03 -27.73
C ASP A 677 16.26 -2.36 -26.78
N ARG A 678 16.49 -3.21 -25.77
CA ARG A 678 15.48 -3.75 -24.84
C ARG A 678 16.13 -4.17 -23.53
N PRO A 679 15.41 -4.21 -22.39
CA PRO A 679 15.98 -4.68 -21.13
C PRO A 679 16.72 -5.98 -21.32
N ASN A 680 17.98 -6.00 -20.87
CA ASN A 680 18.77 -7.20 -20.94
C ASN A 680 19.83 -7.21 -19.85
N PHE A 681 20.08 -8.41 -19.33
CA PHE A 681 21.01 -8.67 -18.25
C PHE A 681 21.42 -10.14 -18.31
N ARG A 682 22.54 -10.50 -17.68
CA ARG A 682 22.97 -11.90 -17.63
C ARG A 682 22.74 -12.47 -16.24
N LEU A 683 22.26 -13.70 -16.21
CA LEU A 683 22.16 -14.51 -15.01
C LEU A 683 23.28 -15.53 -15.00
N ARG A 684 24.11 -15.48 -13.97
CA ARG A 684 25.21 -16.41 -13.73
C ARG A 684 24.80 -17.48 -12.74
N PHE A 685 25.07 -18.73 -13.11
CA PHE A 685 24.78 -19.90 -12.29
C PHE A 685 26.05 -20.36 -11.58
N ARG A 686 25.94 -20.96 -10.39
CA ARG A 686 27.10 -21.53 -9.69
C ARG A 686 27.40 -22.96 -10.16
N ARG A 687 26.36 -23.78 -10.35
CA ARG A 687 26.42 -25.08 -11.02
C ARG A 687 26.58 -24.95 -12.52
N ASP A 688 27.09 -26.02 -13.14
CA ASP A 688 27.22 -26.12 -14.60
C ASP A 688 25.86 -25.87 -15.28
N LEU A 689 25.85 -24.89 -16.18
CA LEU A 689 24.65 -24.41 -16.86
C LEU A 689 23.91 -25.53 -17.59
N ARG A 690 24.64 -26.50 -18.16
CA ARG A 690 24.03 -27.62 -18.89
C ARG A 690 23.21 -28.47 -17.93
N GLN A 691 23.74 -28.75 -16.74
CA GLN A 691 23.00 -29.49 -15.71
C GLN A 691 21.76 -28.73 -15.24
N VAL A 692 21.89 -27.43 -14.98
CA VAL A 692 20.77 -26.58 -14.53
C VAL A 692 19.65 -26.58 -15.57
N LEU A 693 19.97 -26.34 -16.85
CA LEU A 693 18.97 -26.29 -17.92
C LEU A 693 18.37 -27.67 -18.22
N ASN A 694 19.16 -28.74 -18.14
CA ASN A 694 18.64 -30.11 -18.27
C ASN A 694 17.66 -30.44 -17.14
N GLU A 695 18.03 -30.14 -15.89
CA GLU A 695 17.19 -30.37 -14.72
C GLU A 695 15.88 -29.60 -14.85
N TYR A 696 15.92 -28.31 -15.22
CA TYR A 696 14.73 -27.50 -15.44
C TYR A 696 13.81 -28.06 -16.51
N SER A 697 14.38 -28.42 -17.67
CA SER A 697 13.62 -28.96 -18.79
C SER A 697 12.96 -30.30 -18.43
N LEU A 698 13.64 -31.14 -17.63
CA LEU A 698 13.09 -32.41 -17.16
C LEU A 698 11.97 -32.25 -16.12
N LEU A 699 11.91 -31.10 -15.43
CA LEU A 699 10.80 -30.76 -14.54
C LEU A 699 9.58 -30.21 -15.30
N GLY A 700 9.75 -29.82 -16.58
CA GLY A 700 8.68 -29.23 -17.39
C GLY A 700 8.40 -27.77 -17.06
N GLY A 701 9.42 -27.01 -16.67
CA GLY A 701 9.26 -25.58 -16.44
C GLY A 701 9.08 -24.77 -17.72
N GLY A 702 8.39 -23.64 -17.60
CA GLY A 702 8.06 -22.74 -18.72
C GLY A 702 9.26 -21.95 -19.24
N HIS A 703 9.09 -21.20 -20.32
CA HIS A 703 10.13 -20.26 -20.78
C HIS A 703 10.06 -18.91 -20.05
N HIS A 704 8.88 -18.54 -19.57
CA HIS A 704 8.63 -17.32 -18.80
C HIS A 704 8.83 -17.54 -17.30
N LEU A 705 9.62 -16.68 -16.67
CA LEU A 705 9.93 -16.77 -15.25
C LEU A 705 9.76 -15.40 -14.57
N ASN A 706 9.68 -15.45 -13.25
CA ASN A 706 9.80 -14.28 -12.40
C ASN A 706 11.14 -14.27 -11.67
N LEU A 707 11.70 -13.08 -11.48
CA LEU A 707 12.95 -12.84 -10.77
C LEU A 707 12.70 -11.93 -9.57
N VAL A 708 13.25 -12.32 -8.42
CA VAL A 708 13.30 -11.51 -7.19
C VAL A 708 14.72 -11.46 -6.64
N TYR A 709 15.13 -10.34 -6.05
CA TYR A 709 16.43 -10.27 -5.37
C TYR A 709 16.43 -11.08 -4.07
N GLY A 710 17.60 -11.61 -3.71
CA GLY A 710 17.81 -12.36 -2.48
C GLY A 710 17.57 -13.87 -2.62
N GLY A 711 17.58 -14.56 -1.47
CA GLY A 711 17.35 -15.99 -1.38
C GLY A 711 15.98 -16.30 -0.76
N HIS A 712 15.00 -16.64 -1.60
CA HIS A 712 13.60 -16.83 -1.20
C HIS A 712 13.11 -18.27 -1.31
N THR A 713 13.98 -19.22 -1.64
CA THR A 713 13.66 -20.66 -1.81
C THR A 713 12.85 -21.24 -0.66
N ASN A 714 13.23 -20.98 0.60
CA ASN A 714 12.50 -21.49 1.76
C ASN A 714 11.09 -20.90 1.90
N GLY A 715 10.91 -19.63 1.51
CA GLY A 715 9.61 -18.98 1.48
C GLY A 715 8.69 -19.61 0.43
N PHE A 716 9.20 -19.85 -0.77
CA PHE A 716 8.44 -20.54 -1.83
C PHE A 716 8.09 -21.98 -1.45
N LYS A 717 9.01 -22.70 -0.79
CA LYS A 717 8.73 -24.03 -0.24
C LYS A 717 7.58 -24.01 0.77
N ALA A 718 7.63 -23.08 1.74
CA ALA A 718 6.59 -22.95 2.75
C ALA A 718 5.23 -22.57 2.13
N LEU A 719 5.20 -21.67 1.13
CA LEU A 719 3.98 -21.36 0.39
C LEU A 719 3.45 -22.58 -0.39
N ALA A 720 4.31 -23.35 -1.03
CA ALA A 720 3.92 -24.57 -1.73
C ALA A 720 3.26 -25.57 -0.76
N GLU A 721 3.78 -25.73 0.45
CA GLU A 721 3.18 -26.58 1.49
C GLU A 721 1.79 -26.07 1.92
N ILE A 722 1.63 -24.75 2.09
CA ILE A 722 0.34 -24.11 2.45
C ILE A 722 -0.71 -24.34 1.35
N PHE A 723 -0.34 -24.16 0.08
CA PHE A 723 -1.23 -24.33 -1.07
C PHE A 723 -1.31 -25.78 -1.58
N ASN A 724 -0.58 -26.71 -0.95
CA ASN A 724 -0.50 -28.11 -1.37
C ASN A 724 -0.02 -28.29 -2.82
N CYS A 725 0.95 -27.46 -3.22
CA CYS A 725 1.66 -27.52 -4.49
C CYS A 725 2.91 -28.42 -4.36
N LYS A 726 3.35 -28.99 -5.48
CA LYS A 726 4.67 -29.62 -5.56
C LYS A 726 5.75 -28.53 -5.52
N PHE A 727 6.88 -28.82 -4.90
CA PHE A 727 8.02 -27.89 -4.85
C PHE A 727 9.30 -28.60 -5.30
N THR A 728 10.13 -27.91 -6.07
CA THR A 728 11.49 -28.35 -6.39
C THR A 728 12.40 -27.14 -6.46
N SER A 729 13.56 -27.23 -5.81
CA SER A 729 14.61 -26.23 -5.93
C SER A 729 15.74 -26.82 -6.74
N ILE A 730 16.10 -26.16 -7.83
CA ILE A 730 17.34 -26.42 -8.54
C ILE A 730 18.41 -25.65 -7.77
N GLU A 731 19.16 -26.37 -6.94
CA GLU A 731 20.19 -25.78 -6.08
C GLU A 731 21.22 -25.01 -6.89
N ALA A 732 21.80 -23.98 -6.25
CA ALA A 732 22.80 -23.09 -6.83
C ALA A 732 24.04 -23.85 -7.28
#